data_AF-A0A8J7SHT8-F1
#
_entry.id   AF-A0A8J7SHT8-F1
#
_cell.length_a   1.000
_cell.length_b   1.000
_cell.length_c   1.000
_cell.angle_alpha   90.00
_cell.angle_beta   90.00
_cell.angle_gamma   90.00
#
_symmetry.space_group_name_H-M   'P 1'
#
loop_
_entity.id
_entity.type
_entity.pdbx_description
1 polymer ?
#
loop_
_entity_poly.entity_id
_entity_poly.type
_entity_poly.pdbx_seq_one_letter_code
_entity_poly.pdbx_strand_id
1 'polypeptide(L)'
;MTVYNSPTHIFSIDDITGTFSGLTFADDPGFLDLTGSVVTPYIDKDGNELYGIDSEFGFYVNDFLGADQKVLDGDYAEGFAGNIFDPSDSTSVIGLALRNAETDVFRSGAPLGTWSLGLGGATVKASTEHYNTMADVLSDQAFPGDPDAIAPLDNDLKMLDLRPTGPDGALEPGLVHEYYVEELTEALQRAIDNVGGTDTLHSDIDFDRDGINDAFTTRTVTLDYDTDGDGTVEKIEVGGIDLDNDGTADVVDSFLNGFGAPADLVDLLEPNESSVTYDIAYSTDYSVTLKDDGKLLYRWGEAVKRPNDIRMEVNLELPEEWTEDLDENGIADILENGSEGFKITRAELIIVHDITNNPNDQVRPEDYENEAAIGRLPSHYIVTDPDDATNTLWVSPVDSYNGEGDLLASYFKLTPTGEIDLGAGGTAVYDPDGALVGYRNEDMSGTPIGTVLRDMALADAAADADLTFESSDLVSGFTAAWYTTVDREPFEWSYDMFPDDPYKNVYESFRSPEDAALEGYTEEALVSGPRWRLTPNKFGQDLPGLEVPLTPNTPPPYQKDNIKYETGELTTTTLNLLDWGEDADGDGIPDPSPLGTSLGWMTIDPGRLDVDADGIIDEGWQQVNGSLNAGDEMPEGLILSAITPNGVILEQDFLDTAVYLKGDRQDSANLYDIRLVIEYEPILEQVTMGAVQGLSVNHIERVVNYQDGATFAAPVVFLTPTTRDGFQPASITVSSVTSTGASMRLEEPDYLDGWHNPEGVSMLTLEEGNWTLEDGTRLEVGTVDLAAGSTSSFAAVTFDEAFDEVPTVIVQLQTDNGADWAIARVQNVTTTGFEVAIQEEEASDGVHSAEVVGWVALDASAPSGVIDWGGIGAQAFTMDQGVSHAGGSFTFDEAVGLDPLVSAGIASFFGADPAILRLNDLSDDGSVATADFLAQEEKSADDELWHALEDVSGIAFETAGLLTAGETPTVEAFDFV
;
A
#
# COMPACT_ATOMS: atom_id res chain seq x y z
N MET A 1 6.64 15.78 10.86
CA MET A 1 7.09 14.51 11.47
C MET A 1 7.03 14.55 12.99
N THR A 2 6.15 13.72 13.55
CA THR A 2 5.92 13.46 14.98
C THR A 2 6.25 12.00 15.28
N VAL A 3 6.88 11.71 16.42
CA VAL A 3 7.16 10.33 16.87
C VAL A 3 6.34 10.00 18.11
N TYR A 4 5.51 8.97 18.02
CA TYR A 4 4.66 8.45 19.09
C TYR A 4 5.16 7.10 19.59
N ASN A 5 5.00 6.86 20.89
CA ASN A 5 5.32 5.59 21.53
C ASN A 5 4.18 5.24 22.47
N SER A 6 3.50 4.12 22.23
CA SER A 6 2.42 3.67 23.12
C SER A 6 2.96 3.31 24.51
N PRO A 7 2.11 3.31 25.55
CA PRO A 7 2.44 2.62 26.78
C PRO A 7 2.79 1.15 26.51
N THR A 8 3.76 0.62 27.26
CA THR A 8 4.09 -0.81 27.19
C THR A 8 2.96 -1.63 27.80
N HIS A 9 2.37 -2.53 27.02
CA HIS A 9 1.39 -3.51 27.49
C HIS A 9 2.11 -4.74 28.04
N ILE A 10 1.66 -5.25 29.19
CA ILE A 10 2.21 -6.47 29.81
C ILE A 10 1.21 -7.60 29.61
N PHE A 11 1.63 -8.67 28.96
CA PHE A 11 0.76 -9.82 28.71
C PHE A 11 0.26 -10.44 30.02
N SER A 12 -1.01 -10.86 30.03
CA SER A 12 -1.65 -11.52 31.16
C SER A 12 -2.80 -12.42 30.70
N ILE A 13 -3.38 -13.19 31.63
CA ILE A 13 -4.54 -14.02 31.34
C ILE A 13 -5.78 -13.21 30.91
N ASP A 14 -5.81 -11.90 31.19
CA ASP A 14 -6.91 -11.02 30.80
C ASP A 14 -6.97 -10.82 29.28
N ASP A 15 -5.84 -11.02 28.59
CA ASP A 15 -5.72 -10.88 27.13
C ASP A 15 -6.21 -12.13 26.37
N ILE A 16 -6.56 -13.23 27.06
CA ILE A 16 -6.91 -14.50 26.39
C ILE A 16 -8.34 -14.45 25.85
N THR A 17 -8.50 -14.87 24.60
CA THR A 17 -9.81 -15.06 23.95
C THR A 17 -10.20 -16.53 23.98
N GLY A 18 -11.49 -16.83 24.17
CA GLY A 18 -12.03 -18.19 24.24
C GLY A 18 -12.97 -18.59 23.09
N THR A 19 -13.53 -17.63 22.34
CA THR A 19 -14.57 -17.88 21.31
C THR A 19 -14.34 -17.07 20.04
N PHE A 20 -14.95 -17.51 18.94
CA PHE A 20 -14.95 -16.77 17.66
C PHE A 20 -15.84 -15.52 17.68
N SER A 21 -16.56 -15.29 18.77
CA SER A 21 -17.37 -14.10 18.99
C SER A 21 -16.63 -13.02 19.81
N GLY A 22 -15.30 -13.12 19.96
CA GLY A 22 -14.49 -12.20 20.76
C GLY A 22 -14.68 -12.29 22.27
N LEU A 23 -15.10 -13.44 22.84
CA LEU A 23 -15.24 -13.54 24.30
C LEU A 23 -13.86 -13.62 24.97
N THR A 24 -13.49 -12.57 25.71
CA THR A 24 -12.22 -12.51 26.46
C THR A 24 -12.36 -13.05 27.89
N PHE A 25 -11.23 -13.35 28.54
CA PHE A 25 -11.21 -13.75 29.95
C PHE A 25 -11.76 -12.67 30.88
N ALA A 26 -11.56 -11.40 30.54
CA ALA A 26 -12.10 -10.28 31.29
C ALA A 26 -13.64 -10.29 31.33
N ASP A 27 -14.28 -10.77 30.25
CA ASP A 27 -15.74 -10.88 30.14
C ASP A 27 -16.30 -12.11 30.85
N ASP A 28 -15.70 -13.28 30.63
CA ASP A 28 -16.08 -14.52 31.31
C ASP A 28 -14.86 -15.37 31.73
N PRO A 29 -14.46 -15.31 33.02
CA PRO A 29 -13.38 -16.14 33.54
C PRO A 29 -13.67 -17.65 33.53
N GLY A 30 -14.89 -18.07 33.22
CA GLY A 30 -15.37 -19.45 33.33
C GLY A 30 -14.67 -20.45 32.40
N PHE A 31 -14.08 -19.98 31.30
CA PHE A 31 -13.37 -20.83 30.36
C PHE A 31 -11.92 -21.16 30.79
N LEU A 32 -11.45 -20.63 31.92
CA LEU A 32 -10.21 -21.04 32.58
C LEU A 32 -10.51 -21.78 33.89
N ASP A 33 -9.99 -23.00 34.09
CA ASP A 33 -10.16 -23.76 35.33
C ASP A 33 -9.23 -23.26 36.44
N LEU A 34 -9.44 -22.02 36.89
CA LEU A 34 -8.67 -21.34 37.95
C LEU A 34 -8.68 -22.10 39.28
N THR A 35 -9.63 -23.02 39.47
CA THR A 35 -9.74 -23.84 40.68
C THR A 35 -9.01 -25.17 40.59
N GLY A 36 -8.60 -25.57 39.39
CA GLY A 36 -8.05 -26.89 39.10
C GLY A 36 -9.00 -28.04 39.43
N SER A 37 -10.31 -27.81 39.27
CA SER A 37 -11.35 -28.74 39.69
C SER A 37 -11.66 -29.82 38.66
N VAL A 38 -11.43 -29.53 37.37
CA VAL A 38 -11.61 -30.43 36.24
C VAL A 38 -10.26 -30.97 35.79
N VAL A 39 -9.30 -30.07 35.55
CA VAL A 39 -7.93 -30.41 35.12
C VAL A 39 -6.93 -29.92 36.17
N THR A 40 -5.90 -30.73 36.45
CA THR A 40 -4.86 -30.31 37.41
C THR A 40 -4.00 -29.21 36.80
N PRO A 41 -3.76 -28.08 37.49
CA PRO A 41 -2.89 -27.02 36.99
C PRO A 41 -1.50 -27.57 36.66
N TYR A 42 -0.91 -27.05 35.59
CA TYR A 42 0.45 -27.39 35.18
C TYR A 42 1.45 -26.44 35.82
N ILE A 43 2.60 -26.96 36.23
CA ILE A 43 3.74 -26.13 36.66
C ILE A 43 4.82 -26.25 35.59
N ASP A 44 5.18 -25.13 34.97
CA ASP A 44 6.22 -25.10 33.94
C ASP A 44 7.64 -25.20 34.55
N LYS A 45 8.68 -25.19 33.70
CA LYS A 45 10.09 -25.27 34.11
C LYS A 45 10.53 -24.10 34.98
N ASP A 46 9.90 -22.94 34.81
CA ASP A 46 10.22 -21.68 35.49
C ASP A 46 9.45 -21.53 36.81
N GLY A 47 8.46 -22.40 37.04
CA GLY A 47 7.69 -22.52 38.27
C GLY A 47 6.36 -21.77 38.25
N ASN A 48 5.91 -21.30 37.09
CA ASN A 48 4.62 -20.66 36.90
C ASN A 48 3.50 -21.70 36.93
N GLU A 49 2.37 -21.33 37.53
CA GLU A 49 1.18 -22.19 37.62
C GLU A 49 0.19 -21.83 36.52
N LEU A 50 -0.10 -22.78 35.63
CA LEU A 50 -0.95 -22.62 34.45
C LEU A 50 -2.24 -23.41 34.61
N TYR A 51 -3.38 -22.81 34.27
CA TYR A 51 -4.73 -23.36 34.39
C TYR A 51 -5.25 -23.84 33.04
N GLY A 52 -6.05 -24.91 33.03
CA GLY A 52 -6.61 -25.47 31.80
C GLY A 52 -7.59 -24.50 31.14
N ILE A 53 -7.58 -24.48 29.81
CA ILE A 53 -8.42 -23.62 28.95
C ILE A 53 -9.49 -24.48 28.29
N ASP A 54 -10.74 -24.03 28.33
CA ASP A 54 -11.88 -24.45 27.50
C ASP A 54 -12.00 -23.40 26.37
N SER A 55 -11.95 -23.79 25.10
CA SER A 55 -11.99 -22.82 23.99
C SER A 55 -12.56 -23.41 22.72
N GLU A 56 -13.14 -22.56 21.87
CA GLU A 56 -13.63 -22.94 20.54
C GLU A 56 -12.50 -23.16 19.52
N PHE A 57 -11.29 -22.68 19.82
CA PHE A 57 -10.10 -22.72 18.94
C PHE A 57 -9.41 -24.10 18.84
N GLY A 58 -10.18 -25.18 19.03
CA GLY A 58 -9.74 -26.54 18.83
C GLY A 58 -10.73 -27.38 18.04
N PHE A 59 -10.40 -28.66 17.81
CA PHE A 59 -11.19 -29.51 16.91
C PHE A 59 -11.59 -30.87 17.51
N TYR A 60 -12.79 -31.34 17.17
CA TYR A 60 -13.20 -32.73 17.25
C TYR A 60 -12.81 -33.44 15.95
N VAL A 61 -11.77 -34.26 16.00
CA VAL A 61 -11.26 -34.95 14.81
C VAL A 61 -11.85 -36.35 14.63
N ASN A 62 -12.20 -36.68 13.38
CA ASN A 62 -12.74 -37.98 12.99
C ASN A 62 -11.97 -38.55 11.79
N ASP A 63 -11.37 -39.72 11.98
CA ASP A 63 -10.70 -40.46 10.90
C ASP A 63 -11.64 -40.64 9.69
N PHE A 64 -11.15 -40.26 8.51
CA PHE A 64 -11.77 -40.35 7.19
C PHE A 64 -13.00 -39.47 6.96
N LEU A 65 -13.28 -38.54 7.89
CA LEU A 65 -14.36 -37.57 7.73
C LEU A 65 -13.81 -36.14 7.73
N GLY A 66 -13.02 -35.77 8.75
CA GLY A 66 -12.55 -34.41 8.89
C GLY A 66 -12.40 -33.97 10.34
N ALA A 67 -12.41 -32.66 10.53
CA ALA A 67 -12.38 -31.99 11.82
C ALA A 67 -13.58 -31.04 11.97
N ASP A 68 -14.31 -31.17 13.08
CA ASP A 68 -15.37 -30.24 13.46
C ASP A 68 -14.84 -29.30 14.56
N GLN A 69 -15.23 -28.03 14.53
CA GLN A 69 -14.82 -27.05 15.54
C GLN A 69 -15.38 -27.39 16.93
N LYS A 70 -14.62 -27.07 17.98
CA LYS A 70 -15.07 -27.22 19.37
C LYS A 70 -16.03 -26.11 19.79
N VAL A 71 -16.73 -26.37 20.88
CA VAL A 71 -17.61 -25.42 21.56
C VAL A 71 -17.23 -25.41 23.04
N LEU A 72 -17.55 -24.32 23.74
CA LEU A 72 -17.38 -24.28 25.19
C LEU A 72 -18.27 -25.34 25.86
N ASP A 73 -17.65 -26.41 26.35
CA ASP A 73 -18.35 -27.59 26.89
C ASP A 73 -17.89 -28.00 28.30
N GLY A 74 -16.95 -27.23 28.86
CA GLY A 74 -16.32 -27.48 30.16
C GLY A 74 -15.28 -28.59 30.15
N ASP A 75 -14.82 -29.04 28.97
CA ASP A 75 -13.51 -29.67 28.82
C ASP A 75 -12.44 -28.57 28.80
N TYR A 76 -11.35 -28.76 29.56
CA TYR A 76 -10.30 -27.75 29.72
C TYR A 76 -8.95 -28.30 29.21
N ALA A 77 -9.00 -28.98 28.07
CA ALA A 77 -7.90 -29.76 27.51
C ALA A 77 -7.23 -29.06 26.32
N GLU A 78 -7.73 -27.90 25.92
CA GLU A 78 -7.34 -27.12 24.73
C GLU A 78 -6.00 -26.39 24.96
N GLY A 79 -5.56 -26.28 26.21
CA GLY A 79 -4.27 -25.71 26.56
C GLY A 79 -4.21 -25.36 28.04
N PHE A 80 -3.13 -24.68 28.44
CA PHE A 80 -2.99 -24.07 29.74
C PHE A 80 -2.41 -22.67 29.64
N ALA A 81 -2.84 -21.77 30.50
CA ALA A 81 -2.29 -20.41 30.61
C ALA A 81 -2.17 -19.95 32.07
N GLY A 82 -1.23 -19.05 32.34
CA GLY A 82 -1.06 -18.47 33.66
C GLY A 82 -0.11 -17.28 33.68
N ASN A 83 -0.35 -16.34 34.59
CA ASN A 83 0.48 -15.15 34.74
C ASN A 83 1.88 -15.50 35.26
N ILE A 84 2.88 -14.81 34.71
CA ILE A 84 4.25 -14.75 35.21
C ILE A 84 4.31 -13.59 36.22
N PHE A 85 4.77 -13.88 37.43
CA PHE A 85 4.87 -12.87 38.49
C PHE A 85 6.32 -12.45 38.76
N ASP A 86 6.51 -11.19 39.12
CA ASP A 86 7.81 -10.69 39.57
C ASP A 86 8.31 -11.54 40.77
N PRO A 87 9.51 -12.14 40.70
CA PRO A 87 10.08 -12.91 41.81
C PRO A 87 10.21 -12.13 43.13
N SER A 88 10.21 -10.80 43.06
CA SER A 88 10.28 -9.87 44.19
C SER A 88 8.92 -9.37 44.70
N ASP A 89 7.87 -9.45 43.86
CA ASP A 89 6.49 -9.11 44.18
C ASP A 89 5.51 -10.08 43.49
N SER A 90 5.03 -11.06 44.24
CA SER A 90 4.09 -12.09 43.75
C SER A 90 2.69 -11.57 43.41
N THR A 91 2.49 -10.25 43.39
CA THR A 91 1.23 -9.61 42.93
C THR A 91 1.42 -8.79 41.66
N SER A 92 2.67 -8.54 41.24
CA SER A 92 2.98 -7.85 39.99
C SER A 92 3.10 -8.87 38.86
N VAL A 93 2.19 -8.82 37.91
CA VAL A 93 2.29 -9.57 36.65
C VAL A 93 3.37 -8.91 35.79
N ILE A 94 4.20 -9.72 35.14
CA ILE A 94 5.28 -9.30 34.23
C ILE A 94 5.24 -10.04 32.89
N GLY A 95 4.20 -10.83 32.66
CA GLY A 95 4.02 -11.62 31.44
C GLY A 95 3.02 -12.76 31.59
N LEU A 96 2.88 -13.53 30.53
CA LEU A 96 1.98 -14.66 30.38
C LEU A 96 2.75 -15.89 29.93
N ALA A 97 2.54 -17.01 30.63
CA ALA A 97 3.09 -18.31 30.26
C ALA A 97 1.98 -19.18 29.67
N LEU A 98 2.25 -19.76 28.50
CA LEU A 98 1.27 -20.49 27.71
C LEU A 98 1.76 -21.89 27.38
N ARG A 99 0.88 -22.87 27.47
CA ARG A 99 1.15 -24.23 27.08
C ARG A 99 0.02 -24.77 26.24
N ASN A 100 0.27 -24.90 24.95
CA ASN A 100 -0.71 -25.43 24.04
C ASN A 100 -0.89 -26.96 24.19
N ALA A 101 -2.06 -27.45 23.79
CA ALA A 101 -2.38 -28.87 23.65
C ALA A 101 -1.54 -29.56 22.56
N GLU A 102 -1.67 -30.88 22.48
CA GLU A 102 -1.08 -31.67 21.41
C GLU A 102 -1.88 -31.49 20.13
N THR A 103 -1.20 -31.32 18.99
CA THR A 103 -1.82 -31.21 17.67
C THR A 103 -2.67 -32.44 17.38
N ASP A 104 -3.95 -32.24 17.07
CA ASP A 104 -4.83 -33.34 16.71
C ASP A 104 -4.51 -33.86 15.31
N VAL A 105 -4.63 -35.17 15.11
CA VAL A 105 -4.31 -35.85 13.84
C VAL A 105 -5.42 -36.83 13.49
N PHE A 106 -5.94 -36.74 12.27
CA PHE A 106 -6.87 -37.71 11.73
C PHE A 106 -6.41 -38.26 10.38
N ARG A 107 -6.79 -39.49 10.10
CA ARG A 107 -6.48 -40.17 8.83
C ARG A 107 -7.39 -39.66 7.74
N SER A 108 -6.86 -39.45 6.54
CA SER A 108 -7.64 -39.12 5.34
C SER A 108 -7.63 -40.25 4.32
N GLY A 109 -6.53 -41.02 4.28
CA GLY A 109 -6.21 -41.88 3.15
C GLY A 109 -5.46 -41.11 2.07
N ALA A 110 -4.48 -41.75 1.41
CA ALA A 110 -3.72 -41.12 0.34
C ALA A 110 -4.56 -41.03 -0.95
N PRO A 111 -4.45 -39.94 -1.73
CA PRO A 111 -3.55 -38.78 -1.57
C PRO A 111 -4.16 -37.57 -0.84
N LEU A 112 -5.23 -37.75 -0.06
CA LEU A 112 -6.08 -36.65 0.44
C LEU A 112 -5.52 -35.90 1.66
N GLY A 113 -4.43 -36.37 2.26
CA GLY A 113 -3.84 -35.81 3.47
C GLY A 113 -2.74 -34.81 3.22
N THR A 114 -2.51 -33.91 4.18
CA THR A 114 -1.39 -32.95 4.17
C THR A 114 -0.12 -33.50 4.81
N TRP A 115 -0.17 -34.69 5.40
CA TRP A 115 0.94 -35.34 6.09
C TRP A 115 1.06 -36.81 5.76
N SER A 116 2.31 -37.26 5.59
CA SER A 116 2.64 -38.69 5.55
C SER A 116 3.07 -39.22 6.92
N LEU A 117 2.54 -40.38 7.28
CA LEU A 117 2.73 -41.08 8.55
C LEU A 117 3.76 -42.21 8.39
N GLY A 118 4.98 -41.94 8.85
CA GLY A 118 6.08 -42.88 8.86
C GLY A 118 6.00 -43.98 9.94
N LEU A 119 6.78 -45.03 9.73
CA LEU A 119 6.95 -46.11 10.72
C LEU A 119 7.58 -45.56 12.01
N GLY A 120 6.88 -45.74 13.14
CA GLY A 120 7.37 -45.31 14.45
C GLY A 120 6.87 -43.93 14.90
N GLY A 121 5.92 -43.32 14.19
CA GLY A 121 5.29 -42.05 14.57
C GLY A 121 6.00 -40.81 14.04
N ALA A 122 7.02 -40.97 13.19
CA ALA A 122 7.57 -39.86 12.43
C ALA A 122 6.53 -39.39 11.39
N THR A 123 6.43 -38.09 11.16
CA THR A 123 5.54 -37.53 10.14
C THR A 123 6.30 -36.55 9.27
N VAL A 124 6.01 -36.53 7.97
CA VAL A 124 6.61 -35.58 7.01
C VAL A 124 5.47 -34.80 6.36
N LYS A 125 5.65 -33.49 6.15
CA LYS A 125 4.68 -32.66 5.44
C LYS A 125 4.59 -33.18 4.00
N ALA A 126 3.38 -33.46 3.55
CA ALA A 126 3.07 -34.02 2.24
C ALA A 126 2.04 -33.11 1.54
N SER A 127 2.27 -31.81 1.67
CA SER A 127 1.51 -30.76 1.00
C SER A 127 2.37 -29.51 0.80
N THR A 128 2.03 -28.74 -0.23
CA THR A 128 2.69 -27.48 -0.59
C THR A 128 1.74 -26.61 -1.41
N GLU A 129 1.95 -25.30 -1.40
CA GLU A 129 1.28 -24.34 -2.29
C GLU A 129 2.03 -24.20 -3.63
N HIS A 130 3.22 -24.82 -3.73
CA HIS A 130 4.10 -24.72 -4.91
C HIS A 130 4.09 -26.02 -5.72
N TYR A 131 3.50 -25.99 -6.91
CA TYR A 131 3.39 -27.18 -7.77
C TYR A 131 4.76 -27.79 -8.04
N ASN A 132 5.78 -26.99 -8.33
CA ASN A 132 7.13 -27.47 -8.66
C ASN A 132 7.79 -28.22 -7.50
N THR A 133 7.46 -27.87 -6.25
CA THR A 133 7.94 -28.63 -5.08
C THR A 133 7.26 -30.00 -4.99
N MET A 134 5.95 -30.07 -5.27
CA MET A 134 5.21 -31.34 -5.30
C MET A 134 5.67 -32.24 -6.46
N ALA A 135 5.86 -31.64 -7.65
CA ALA A 135 6.31 -32.33 -8.84
C ALA A 135 7.69 -32.96 -8.67
N ASP A 136 8.66 -32.25 -8.06
CA ASP A 136 10.00 -32.77 -7.79
C ASP A 136 9.99 -33.97 -6.81
N VAL A 137 9.03 -34.00 -5.88
CA VAL A 137 8.90 -35.10 -4.90
C VAL A 137 8.21 -36.34 -5.50
N LEU A 138 7.17 -36.13 -6.30
CA LEU A 138 6.32 -37.22 -6.81
C LEU A 138 6.73 -37.73 -8.20
N SER A 139 7.46 -36.93 -8.97
CA SER A 139 7.75 -37.14 -10.39
C SER A 139 9.17 -36.67 -10.77
N ASP A 140 9.58 -36.96 -12.00
CA ASP A 140 10.78 -36.40 -12.63
C ASP A 140 10.45 -35.33 -13.69
N GLN A 141 9.20 -34.86 -13.70
CA GLN A 141 8.69 -33.85 -14.60
C GLN A 141 9.20 -32.44 -14.24
N ALA A 142 9.73 -31.70 -15.22
CA ALA A 142 10.19 -30.33 -15.02
C ALA A 142 9.08 -29.27 -15.12
N PHE A 143 8.05 -29.55 -15.92
CA PHE A 143 6.86 -28.71 -16.12
C PHE A 143 5.66 -29.60 -16.49
N PRO A 144 4.41 -29.20 -16.20
CA PRO A 144 3.24 -29.99 -16.56
C PRO A 144 3.23 -30.44 -18.03
N GLY A 145 2.83 -31.68 -18.30
CA GLY A 145 2.85 -32.24 -19.64
C GLY A 145 4.24 -32.57 -20.24
N ASP A 146 5.35 -32.42 -19.51
CA ASP A 146 6.71 -32.76 -19.98
C ASP A 146 6.76 -34.15 -20.67
N PRO A 147 7.04 -34.20 -21.99
CA PRO A 147 7.04 -35.45 -22.75
C PRO A 147 8.26 -36.33 -22.47
N ASP A 148 9.29 -35.80 -21.83
CA ASP A 148 10.53 -36.51 -21.50
C ASP A 148 10.52 -37.10 -20.08
N ALA A 149 9.50 -36.79 -19.26
CA ALA A 149 9.31 -37.36 -17.93
C ALA A 149 9.16 -38.89 -17.98
N ILE A 150 9.89 -39.60 -17.12
CA ILE A 150 9.80 -41.07 -16.98
C ILE A 150 8.54 -41.46 -16.22
N ALA A 151 8.12 -40.63 -15.26
CA ALA A 151 6.96 -40.84 -14.39
C ALA A 151 6.09 -39.58 -14.34
N PRO A 152 5.37 -39.24 -15.42
CA PRO A 152 4.52 -38.05 -15.46
C PRO A 152 3.42 -38.13 -14.39
N LEU A 153 3.06 -36.98 -13.83
CA LEU A 153 1.92 -36.87 -12.91
C LEU A 153 0.60 -37.05 -13.65
N ASP A 154 -0.36 -37.66 -12.96
CA ASP A 154 -1.76 -37.68 -13.33
C ASP A 154 -2.41 -36.33 -13.03
N ASN A 155 -2.36 -35.41 -13.99
CA ASN A 155 -2.99 -34.09 -13.92
C ASN A 155 -4.47 -34.10 -14.35
N ASP A 156 -5.03 -35.29 -14.61
CA ASP A 156 -6.41 -35.51 -15.00
C ASP A 156 -7.31 -35.63 -13.75
N LEU A 157 -7.61 -34.48 -13.14
CA LEU A 157 -8.26 -34.40 -11.83
C LEU A 157 -9.77 -34.68 -11.91
N LYS A 158 -10.31 -35.29 -10.85
CA LYS A 158 -11.73 -35.52 -10.60
C LYS A 158 -12.20 -34.79 -9.35
N MET A 159 -13.48 -34.45 -9.29
CA MET A 159 -14.10 -33.90 -8.09
C MET A 159 -14.44 -35.00 -7.08
N LEU A 160 -13.94 -34.84 -5.85
CA LEU A 160 -14.39 -35.58 -4.69
C LEU A 160 -15.47 -34.75 -3.99
N ASP A 161 -16.71 -35.26 -3.98
CA ASP A 161 -17.88 -34.62 -3.36
C ASP A 161 -18.73 -35.71 -2.66
N LEU A 162 -18.23 -36.19 -1.53
CA LEU A 162 -18.91 -37.14 -0.64
C LEU A 162 -19.34 -36.41 0.63
N ARG A 163 -20.61 -36.04 0.70
CA ARG A 163 -21.14 -35.26 1.82
C ARG A 163 -21.61 -36.18 2.95
N PRO A 164 -21.20 -35.94 4.21
CA PRO A 164 -21.68 -36.71 5.34
C PRO A 164 -23.16 -36.40 5.63
N THR A 165 -23.99 -37.44 5.71
CA THR A 165 -25.43 -37.32 5.97
C THR A 165 -25.86 -38.17 7.17
N GLY A 166 -26.78 -37.60 7.96
CA GLY A 166 -27.38 -38.25 9.12
C GLY A 166 -26.43 -38.40 10.33
N PRO A 167 -26.97 -38.85 11.48
CA PRO A 167 -26.24 -38.92 12.75
C PRO A 167 -25.16 -40.00 12.82
N ASP A 168 -25.10 -40.90 11.83
CA ASP A 168 -24.09 -41.96 11.74
C ASP A 168 -22.94 -41.59 10.78
N GLY A 169 -22.97 -40.41 10.15
CA GLY A 169 -21.94 -39.94 9.22
C GLY A 169 -21.89 -40.72 7.89
N ALA A 170 -23.04 -41.11 7.34
CA ALA A 170 -23.08 -41.86 6.09
C ALA A 170 -22.72 -40.93 4.91
N LEU A 171 -21.69 -41.29 4.14
CA LEU A 171 -21.28 -40.51 2.97
C LEU A 171 -22.22 -40.77 1.79
N GLU A 172 -22.83 -39.71 1.27
CA GLU A 172 -23.64 -39.74 0.05
C GLU A 172 -22.92 -38.92 -1.03
N PRO A 173 -22.78 -39.44 -2.26
CA PRO A 173 -22.25 -38.68 -3.38
C PRO A 173 -23.12 -37.45 -3.69
N GLY A 174 -22.48 -36.29 -3.79
CA GLY A 174 -23.08 -35.11 -4.40
C GLY A 174 -23.03 -35.17 -5.92
N LEU A 175 -23.46 -34.09 -6.57
CA LEU A 175 -23.74 -34.08 -8.02
C LEU A 175 -22.48 -34.19 -8.87
N VAL A 176 -21.39 -33.55 -8.44
CA VAL A 176 -20.13 -33.51 -9.20
C VAL A 176 -19.19 -34.65 -8.85
N HIS A 177 -19.58 -35.57 -7.96
CA HIS A 177 -18.69 -36.66 -7.55
C HIS A 177 -18.24 -37.53 -8.73
N GLU A 178 -16.92 -37.71 -8.88
CA GLU A 178 -16.24 -38.42 -9.98
C GLU A 178 -16.26 -37.73 -11.35
N TYR A 179 -16.85 -36.53 -11.46
CA TYR A 179 -16.76 -35.71 -12.66
C TYR A 179 -15.35 -35.14 -12.81
N TYR A 180 -14.86 -35.12 -14.04
CA TYR A 180 -13.54 -34.61 -14.38
C TYR A 180 -13.54 -33.08 -14.42
N VAL A 181 -12.48 -32.50 -13.88
CA VAL A 181 -12.29 -31.03 -13.78
C VAL A 181 -12.26 -30.40 -15.17
N GLU A 182 -11.54 -31.00 -16.12
CA GLU A 182 -11.43 -30.53 -17.52
C GLU A 182 -12.80 -30.38 -18.19
N GLU A 183 -13.66 -31.39 -18.06
CA GLU A 183 -15.02 -31.34 -18.62
C GLU A 183 -15.91 -30.32 -17.90
N LEU A 184 -15.76 -30.16 -16.59
CA LEU A 184 -16.51 -29.17 -15.80
C LEU A 184 -16.12 -27.75 -16.17
N THR A 185 -14.82 -27.44 -16.27
CA THR A 185 -14.35 -26.11 -16.68
C THR A 185 -14.71 -25.81 -18.14
N GLU A 186 -14.65 -26.80 -19.06
CA GLU A 186 -15.13 -26.62 -20.43
C GLU A 186 -16.62 -26.23 -20.46
N ALA A 187 -17.45 -26.90 -19.66
CA ALA A 187 -18.87 -26.59 -19.56
C ALA A 187 -19.11 -25.19 -18.97
N LEU A 188 -18.37 -24.82 -17.92
CA LEU A 188 -18.45 -23.50 -17.28
C LEU A 188 -17.99 -22.39 -18.22
N GLN A 189 -16.87 -22.57 -18.93
CA GLN A 189 -16.38 -21.63 -19.94
C GLN A 189 -17.44 -21.33 -21.01
N ARG A 190 -18.19 -22.36 -21.46
CA ARG A 190 -19.30 -22.14 -22.41
C ARG A 190 -20.43 -21.30 -21.83
N ALA A 191 -20.66 -21.37 -20.52
CA ALA A 191 -21.63 -20.52 -19.84
C ALA A 191 -21.11 -19.08 -19.74
N ILE A 192 -19.85 -18.88 -19.37
CA ILE A 192 -19.16 -17.57 -19.32
C ILE A 192 -19.20 -16.89 -20.69
N ASP A 193 -18.85 -17.61 -21.77
CA ASP A 193 -18.85 -17.10 -23.14
C ASP A 193 -20.23 -16.64 -23.65
N ASN A 194 -21.31 -17.07 -22.97
CA ASN A 194 -22.71 -16.84 -23.38
C ASN A 194 -23.53 -16.12 -22.29
N VAL A 195 -22.88 -15.41 -21.37
CA VAL A 195 -23.52 -14.49 -20.43
C VAL A 195 -24.44 -13.50 -21.14
N GLY A 196 -25.62 -13.22 -20.57
CA GLY A 196 -26.71 -12.44 -21.18
C GLY A 196 -27.48 -13.18 -22.28
N GLY A 197 -27.13 -14.45 -22.54
CA GLY A 197 -27.78 -15.33 -23.50
C GLY A 197 -29.06 -16.00 -22.97
N THR A 198 -29.64 -16.91 -23.76
CA THR A 198 -30.72 -17.78 -23.29
C THR A 198 -30.18 -19.13 -22.85
N ASP A 199 -30.80 -19.73 -21.83
CA ASP A 199 -30.55 -21.12 -21.39
C ASP A 199 -30.43 -22.06 -22.60
N THR A 200 -29.29 -22.77 -22.68
CA THR A 200 -28.96 -23.65 -23.79
C THR A 200 -28.63 -25.04 -23.28
N LEU A 201 -29.41 -26.04 -23.72
CA LEU A 201 -29.20 -27.45 -23.40
C LEU A 201 -28.13 -28.04 -24.32
N HIS A 202 -27.14 -28.69 -23.70
CA HIS A 202 -26.03 -29.39 -24.32
C HIS A 202 -26.12 -30.89 -24.03
N SER A 203 -25.40 -31.71 -24.81
CA SER A 203 -25.36 -33.17 -24.63
C SER A 203 -24.13 -33.82 -25.26
N ASP A 204 -23.03 -33.07 -25.25
CA ASP A 204 -21.81 -33.36 -26.00
C ASP A 204 -20.57 -33.59 -25.13
N ILE A 205 -20.67 -33.34 -23.82
CA ILE A 205 -19.62 -33.60 -22.81
C ILE A 205 -19.98 -34.87 -22.02
N ASP A 206 -18.97 -35.66 -21.66
CA ASP A 206 -19.06 -36.91 -20.89
C ASP A 206 -18.31 -36.68 -19.58
N PHE A 207 -18.98 -36.15 -18.56
CA PHE A 207 -18.32 -35.58 -17.37
C PHE A 207 -17.61 -36.66 -16.53
N ASP A 208 -18.12 -37.89 -16.50
CA ASP A 208 -17.52 -39.01 -15.75
C ASP A 208 -16.71 -39.97 -16.63
N ARG A 209 -16.60 -39.66 -17.94
CA ARG A 209 -15.91 -40.45 -18.97
C ARG A 209 -16.39 -41.91 -19.03
N ASP A 210 -17.68 -42.17 -18.75
CA ASP A 210 -18.26 -43.52 -18.82
C ASP A 210 -18.55 -44.00 -20.27
N GLY A 211 -18.38 -43.09 -21.25
CA GLY A 211 -18.63 -43.28 -22.67
C GLY A 211 -20.02 -42.83 -23.11
N ILE A 212 -20.79 -42.15 -22.25
CA ILE A 212 -22.12 -41.61 -22.51
C ILE A 212 -22.11 -40.11 -22.18
N ASN A 213 -22.32 -39.28 -23.19
CA ASN A 213 -22.45 -37.85 -22.96
C ASN A 213 -23.66 -37.51 -22.05
N ASP A 214 -23.41 -36.61 -21.10
CA ASP A 214 -24.37 -36.07 -20.16
C ASP A 214 -25.12 -34.87 -20.73
N ALA A 215 -26.35 -34.67 -20.27
CA ALA A 215 -27.13 -33.50 -20.64
C ALA A 215 -27.01 -32.43 -19.55
N PHE A 216 -26.61 -31.22 -19.93
CA PHE A 216 -26.47 -30.08 -19.01
C PHE A 216 -26.95 -28.80 -19.69
N THR A 217 -27.33 -27.80 -18.92
CA THR A 217 -27.80 -26.51 -19.43
C THR A 217 -26.86 -25.39 -18.99
N THR A 218 -26.31 -24.65 -19.96
CA THR A 218 -25.59 -23.38 -19.68
C THR A 218 -26.61 -22.26 -19.56
N ARG A 219 -26.44 -21.37 -18.59
CA ARG A 219 -27.35 -20.24 -18.36
C ARG A 219 -26.64 -19.02 -17.78
N THR A 220 -27.38 -17.92 -17.75
CA THR A 220 -26.97 -16.70 -17.06
C THR A 220 -27.54 -16.70 -15.65
N VAL A 221 -26.65 -16.56 -14.67
CA VAL A 221 -26.99 -16.34 -13.26
C VAL A 221 -26.79 -14.86 -12.98
N THR A 222 -27.66 -14.28 -12.16
CA THR A 222 -27.48 -12.90 -11.69
C THR A 222 -26.98 -12.97 -10.26
N LEU A 223 -25.80 -12.42 -10.04
CA LEU A 223 -25.21 -12.22 -8.73
C LEU A 223 -25.26 -10.72 -8.42
N ASP A 224 -25.32 -10.41 -7.14
CA ASP A 224 -25.09 -9.04 -6.68
C ASP A 224 -23.54 -8.92 -6.54
N TYR A 225 -22.94 -7.87 -7.10
CA TYR A 225 -21.50 -7.59 -7.10
C TYR A 225 -21.24 -6.10 -7.31
N ASP A 226 -20.34 -5.54 -6.53
CA ASP A 226 -19.83 -4.20 -6.53
C ASP A 226 -18.62 -4.14 -7.46
N THR A 227 -18.88 -3.66 -8.68
CA THR A 227 -17.85 -3.66 -9.73
C THR A 227 -16.78 -2.59 -9.54
N ASP A 228 -17.02 -1.58 -8.70
CA ASP A 228 -16.11 -0.45 -8.50
C ASP A 228 -15.63 -0.28 -7.05
N GLY A 229 -16.03 -1.18 -6.15
CA GLY A 229 -15.60 -1.21 -4.76
C GLY A 229 -16.16 -0.06 -3.93
N ASP A 230 -17.29 0.53 -4.36
CA ASP A 230 -17.90 1.69 -3.70
C ASP A 230 -18.88 1.33 -2.57
N GLY A 231 -19.09 0.03 -2.31
CA GLY A 231 -20.04 -0.54 -1.37
C GLY A 231 -21.46 -0.69 -1.92
N THR A 232 -21.70 -0.35 -3.19
CA THR A 232 -23.01 -0.44 -3.85
C THR A 232 -23.06 -1.65 -4.78
N VAL A 233 -23.90 -2.62 -4.43
CA VAL A 233 -24.11 -3.78 -5.29
C VAL A 233 -24.74 -3.42 -6.64
N GLU A 234 -24.11 -3.87 -7.72
CA GLU A 234 -24.74 -4.01 -9.01
C GLU A 234 -25.17 -5.44 -9.28
N LYS A 235 -26.21 -5.59 -10.10
CA LYS A 235 -26.56 -6.90 -10.64
C LYS A 235 -25.62 -7.21 -11.80
N ILE A 236 -24.65 -8.07 -11.55
CA ILE A 236 -23.81 -8.64 -12.59
C ILE A 236 -24.45 -9.91 -13.14
N GLU A 237 -24.21 -10.17 -14.42
CA GLU A 237 -24.61 -11.42 -15.07
C GLU A 237 -23.36 -12.29 -15.22
N VAL A 238 -23.41 -13.51 -14.71
CA VAL A 238 -22.30 -14.48 -14.78
C VAL A 238 -22.75 -15.80 -15.41
N GLY A 239 -21.78 -16.63 -15.78
CA GLY A 239 -22.01 -17.96 -16.33
C GLY A 239 -22.36 -18.98 -15.23
N GLY A 240 -23.35 -19.83 -15.48
CA GLY A 240 -23.62 -20.99 -14.62
C GLY A 240 -24.04 -22.22 -15.41
N ILE A 241 -23.75 -23.40 -14.86
CA ILE A 241 -24.15 -24.69 -15.44
C ILE A 241 -25.12 -25.42 -14.51
N ASP A 242 -26.20 -25.92 -15.10
CA ASP A 242 -27.23 -26.76 -14.50
C ASP A 242 -27.00 -28.19 -15.02
N LEU A 243 -26.39 -29.04 -14.19
CA LEU A 243 -25.95 -30.40 -14.53
C LEU A 243 -27.11 -31.39 -14.49
N ASP A 244 -28.06 -31.22 -13.56
CA ASP A 244 -29.20 -32.15 -13.42
C ASP A 244 -30.48 -31.71 -14.16
N ASN A 245 -30.46 -30.50 -14.74
CA ASN A 245 -31.55 -29.83 -15.45
C ASN A 245 -32.80 -29.61 -14.60
N ASP A 246 -32.65 -29.38 -13.30
CA ASP A 246 -33.76 -29.05 -12.41
C ASP A 246 -34.19 -27.57 -12.49
N GLY A 247 -33.42 -26.74 -13.20
CA GLY A 247 -33.65 -25.33 -13.38
C GLY A 247 -32.98 -24.46 -12.32
N THR A 248 -32.01 -24.97 -11.58
CA THR A 248 -31.05 -24.25 -10.74
C THR A 248 -29.62 -24.48 -11.25
N ALA A 249 -28.71 -23.51 -11.08
CA ALA A 249 -27.31 -23.73 -11.46
C ALA A 249 -26.63 -24.51 -10.33
N ASP A 250 -25.86 -25.54 -10.69
CA ASP A 250 -25.12 -26.40 -9.76
C ASP A 250 -23.68 -25.92 -9.56
N VAL A 251 -23.10 -25.31 -10.60
CA VAL A 251 -21.78 -24.68 -10.57
C VAL A 251 -21.91 -23.29 -11.19
N VAL A 252 -21.34 -22.30 -10.52
CA VAL A 252 -21.38 -20.89 -10.89
C VAL A 252 -19.95 -20.35 -10.84
N ASP A 253 -19.62 -19.48 -11.77
CA ASP A 253 -18.40 -18.67 -11.72
C ASP A 253 -18.46 -17.76 -10.49
N SER A 254 -17.89 -18.22 -9.38
CA SER A 254 -18.00 -17.60 -8.05
C SER A 254 -16.79 -16.72 -7.71
N PHE A 255 -15.66 -16.93 -8.37
CA PHE A 255 -14.49 -16.04 -8.28
C PHE A 255 -14.50 -14.94 -9.35
N LEU A 256 -15.57 -14.88 -10.15
CA LEU A 256 -15.92 -13.78 -11.06
C LEU A 256 -14.85 -13.47 -12.10
N ASN A 257 -14.01 -14.46 -12.38
CA ASN A 257 -13.01 -14.39 -13.43
C ASN A 257 -13.68 -14.30 -14.82
N GLY A 258 -14.99 -14.60 -14.95
CA GLY A 258 -15.81 -14.40 -16.14
C GLY A 258 -16.03 -12.95 -16.59
N PHE A 259 -15.41 -11.98 -15.91
CA PHE A 259 -15.17 -10.62 -16.42
C PHE A 259 -13.88 -10.46 -17.25
N GLY A 260 -13.20 -11.54 -17.65
CA GLY A 260 -12.12 -11.44 -18.63
C GLY A 260 -11.12 -12.60 -18.69
N ALA A 261 -11.18 -13.55 -17.77
CA ALA A 261 -10.30 -14.70 -17.64
C ALA A 261 -11.04 -16.03 -17.92
N PRO A 262 -10.31 -17.11 -18.27
CA PRO A 262 -10.91 -18.43 -18.49
C PRO A 262 -11.35 -19.12 -17.19
N ALA A 263 -12.37 -19.96 -17.27
CA ALA A 263 -12.80 -20.83 -16.17
C ALA A 263 -11.68 -21.82 -15.79
N ASP A 264 -11.44 -21.99 -14.49
CA ASP A 264 -10.40 -22.86 -13.96
C ASP A 264 -10.87 -23.68 -12.74
N LEU A 265 -9.93 -24.34 -12.07
CA LEU A 265 -10.20 -25.19 -10.91
C LEU A 265 -10.66 -24.40 -9.68
N VAL A 266 -10.26 -23.13 -9.54
CA VAL A 266 -10.65 -22.28 -8.41
C VAL A 266 -12.15 -22.03 -8.46
N ASP A 267 -12.73 -21.88 -9.67
CA ASP A 267 -14.18 -21.73 -9.87
C ASP A 267 -15.02 -22.98 -9.50
N LEU A 268 -14.37 -24.13 -9.33
CA LEU A 268 -15.06 -25.39 -9.01
C LEU A 268 -14.96 -25.78 -7.53
N LEU A 269 -14.12 -25.09 -6.75
CA LEU A 269 -13.80 -25.45 -5.37
C LEU A 269 -14.23 -24.35 -4.40
N GLU A 270 -14.84 -24.79 -3.31
CA GLU A 270 -15.02 -23.94 -2.13
C GLU A 270 -13.82 -24.07 -1.18
N PRO A 271 -13.49 -23.03 -0.40
CA PRO A 271 -12.45 -23.12 0.62
C PRO A 271 -12.64 -24.31 1.57
N ASN A 272 -11.60 -25.15 1.70
CA ASN A 272 -11.69 -26.38 2.49
C ASN A 272 -10.37 -26.84 3.11
N GLU A 273 -10.23 -26.63 4.42
CA GLU A 273 -9.10 -27.13 5.21
C GLU A 273 -9.44 -28.21 6.24
N SER A 274 -10.72 -28.51 6.43
CA SER A 274 -11.21 -29.31 7.55
C SER A 274 -11.78 -30.66 7.12
N SER A 275 -12.35 -30.73 5.91
CA SER A 275 -12.91 -31.96 5.35
C SER A 275 -11.88 -32.71 4.50
N VAL A 276 -12.08 -34.03 4.41
CA VAL A 276 -11.33 -34.91 3.50
C VAL A 276 -12.26 -35.70 2.58
N THR A 277 -13.53 -35.28 2.46
CA THR A 277 -14.54 -36.03 1.72
C THR A 277 -15.25 -35.24 0.65
N TYR A 278 -15.19 -33.91 0.63
CA TYR A 278 -15.83 -33.06 -0.39
C TYR A 278 -14.97 -31.81 -0.65
N ASP A 279 -15.28 -31.01 -1.68
CA ASP A 279 -14.54 -29.81 -2.11
C ASP A 279 -13.03 -30.06 -2.28
N ILE A 280 -12.70 -31.16 -2.97
CA ILE A 280 -11.33 -31.58 -3.26
C ILE A 280 -11.28 -32.07 -4.72
N ALA A 281 -10.35 -31.56 -5.50
CA ALA A 281 -9.99 -32.16 -6.79
C ALA A 281 -8.87 -33.18 -6.59
N TYR A 282 -8.94 -34.36 -7.22
CA TYR A 282 -7.98 -35.43 -6.95
C TYR A 282 -7.67 -36.30 -8.16
N SER A 283 -6.45 -36.85 -8.18
CA SER A 283 -6.01 -37.86 -9.14
C SER A 283 -5.45 -39.09 -8.41
N THR A 284 -4.77 -39.96 -9.15
CA THR A 284 -4.06 -41.08 -8.54
C THR A 284 -2.78 -40.69 -7.80
N ASP A 285 -2.21 -39.53 -8.09
CA ASP A 285 -0.91 -39.09 -7.57
C ASP A 285 -1.04 -38.02 -6.46
N TYR A 286 -1.95 -37.06 -6.62
CA TYR A 286 -2.13 -35.95 -5.68
C TYR A 286 -3.60 -35.49 -5.60
N SER A 287 -3.88 -34.56 -4.70
CA SER A 287 -5.14 -33.84 -4.61
C SER A 287 -4.92 -32.34 -4.38
N VAL A 288 -5.92 -31.54 -4.65
CA VAL A 288 -5.91 -30.08 -4.60
C VAL A 288 -7.14 -29.61 -3.84
N THR A 289 -6.95 -28.62 -2.98
CA THR A 289 -8.02 -27.88 -2.31
C THR A 289 -7.79 -26.40 -2.42
N LEU A 290 -8.86 -25.64 -2.40
CA LEU A 290 -8.79 -24.20 -2.24
C LEU A 290 -8.66 -23.85 -0.76
N LYS A 291 -7.78 -22.89 -0.44
CA LYS A 291 -7.69 -22.28 0.88
C LYS A 291 -8.64 -21.09 1.00
N ASP A 292 -8.83 -20.61 2.22
CA ASP A 292 -9.58 -19.37 2.51
C ASP A 292 -8.97 -18.14 1.82
N ASP A 293 -7.65 -18.09 1.66
CA ASP A 293 -6.92 -17.04 0.94
C ASP A 293 -6.92 -17.18 -0.60
N GLY A 294 -7.80 -18.03 -1.16
CA GLY A 294 -7.91 -18.26 -2.60
C GLY A 294 -6.75 -19.05 -3.24
N LYS A 295 -5.73 -19.45 -2.48
CA LYS A 295 -4.59 -20.22 -3.02
C LYS A 295 -4.89 -21.72 -3.06
N LEU A 296 -4.37 -22.37 -4.09
CA LEU A 296 -4.44 -23.83 -4.22
C LEU A 296 -3.40 -24.52 -3.31
N LEU A 297 -3.83 -25.55 -2.60
CA LEU A 297 -2.98 -26.40 -1.77
C LEU A 297 -2.91 -27.82 -2.35
N TYR A 298 -1.74 -28.22 -2.83
CA TYR A 298 -1.46 -29.57 -3.33
C TYR A 298 -1.15 -30.53 -2.18
N ARG A 299 -1.70 -31.74 -2.22
CA ARG A 299 -1.67 -32.75 -1.14
C ARG A 299 -1.38 -34.15 -1.70
N TRP A 300 -0.57 -34.95 -1.00
CA TRP A 300 -0.29 -36.34 -1.37
C TRP A 300 -0.10 -37.29 -0.16
N GLY A 301 -0.40 -36.81 1.04
CA GLY A 301 -0.29 -37.55 2.28
C GLY A 301 -1.53 -38.38 2.61
N GLU A 302 -1.53 -39.01 3.79
CA GLU A 302 -2.59 -39.91 4.25
C GLU A 302 -3.24 -39.50 5.58
N ALA A 303 -2.84 -38.36 6.13
CA ALA A 303 -3.40 -37.76 7.33
C ALA A 303 -3.40 -36.23 7.26
N VAL A 304 -4.24 -35.62 8.07
CA VAL A 304 -4.28 -34.16 8.27
C VAL A 304 -3.99 -33.88 9.74
N LYS A 305 -3.24 -32.81 10.00
CA LYS A 305 -3.01 -32.29 11.34
C LYS A 305 -3.80 -31.01 11.52
N ARG A 306 -4.47 -30.86 12.65
CA ARG A 306 -5.18 -29.63 13.04
C ARG A 306 -4.63 -29.17 14.40
N PRO A 307 -3.79 -28.13 14.43
CA PRO A 307 -3.34 -27.57 15.69
C PRO A 307 -4.50 -26.90 16.40
N ASN A 308 -4.51 -27.01 17.74
CA ASN A 308 -5.28 -26.11 18.58
C ASN A 308 -4.44 -24.85 18.78
N ASP A 309 -5.10 -23.71 18.87
CA ASP A 309 -4.43 -22.42 18.99
C ASP A 309 -4.88 -21.74 20.29
N ILE A 310 -3.95 -21.13 21.03
CA ILE A 310 -4.28 -20.20 22.11
C ILE A 310 -4.18 -18.80 21.52
N ARG A 311 -5.29 -18.04 21.57
CA ARG A 311 -5.38 -16.69 21.02
C ARG A 311 -5.35 -15.66 22.14
N MET A 312 -4.69 -14.54 21.87
CA MET A 312 -4.70 -13.37 22.73
C MET A 312 -5.00 -12.14 21.90
N GLU A 313 -5.68 -11.17 22.50
CA GLU A 313 -5.98 -9.87 21.92
C GLU A 313 -5.36 -8.78 22.79
N VAL A 314 -4.67 -7.85 22.15
CA VAL A 314 -4.00 -6.74 22.80
C VAL A 314 -4.35 -5.44 22.10
N ASN A 315 -4.92 -4.52 22.86
CA ASN A 315 -5.30 -3.20 22.38
C ASN A 315 -4.19 -2.21 22.77
N LEU A 316 -3.56 -1.58 21.78
CA LEU A 316 -2.47 -0.62 21.98
C LEU A 316 -2.97 0.79 21.70
N GLU A 317 -2.75 1.71 22.66
CA GLU A 317 -3.20 3.11 22.52
C GLU A 317 -2.60 3.78 21.27
N LEU A 318 -3.45 4.44 20.48
CA LEU A 318 -3.08 5.30 19.35
C LEU A 318 -2.77 6.75 19.80
N PRO A 319 -2.16 7.60 18.96
CA PRO A 319 -1.98 9.02 19.25
C PRO A 319 -3.30 9.72 19.61
N GLU A 320 -3.27 10.64 20.60
CA GLU A 320 -4.47 11.32 21.10
C GLU A 320 -5.14 12.16 19.99
N GLU A 321 -4.34 12.77 19.11
CA GLU A 321 -4.84 13.53 17.95
C GLU A 321 -5.48 12.67 16.86
N TRP A 322 -5.30 11.34 16.89
CA TRP A 322 -5.95 10.45 15.93
C TRP A 322 -7.36 10.08 16.38
N THR A 323 -7.57 9.92 17.68
CA THR A 323 -8.84 9.46 18.28
C THR A 323 -9.70 10.60 18.83
N GLU A 324 -9.32 11.86 18.59
CA GLU A 324 -10.05 13.03 19.06
C GLU A 324 -11.39 13.18 18.31
N ASP A 325 -12.49 13.20 19.06
CA ASP A 325 -13.87 13.46 18.60
C ASP A 325 -14.40 14.67 19.40
N LEU A 326 -14.25 15.88 18.86
CA LEU A 326 -14.63 17.12 19.56
C LEU A 326 -16.13 17.41 19.50
N ASP A 327 -16.82 16.88 18.48
CA ASP A 327 -18.25 17.11 18.26
C ASP A 327 -19.15 16.04 18.92
N GLU A 328 -18.53 15.01 19.50
CA GLU A 328 -19.11 13.86 20.18
C GLU A 328 -20.04 13.04 19.27
N ASN A 329 -19.71 12.91 17.99
CA ASN A 329 -20.51 12.15 17.01
C ASN A 329 -20.16 10.65 16.94
N GLY A 330 -19.08 10.23 17.60
CA GLY A 330 -18.59 8.86 17.65
C GLY A 330 -17.63 8.49 16.52
N ILE A 331 -17.14 9.46 15.76
CA ILE A 331 -16.12 9.32 14.71
C ILE A 331 -15.04 10.34 15.05
N ALA A 332 -13.77 9.93 15.05
CA ALA A 332 -12.67 10.87 15.18
C ALA A 332 -12.71 11.94 14.07
N ASP A 333 -12.47 13.20 14.45
CA ASP A 333 -12.55 14.38 13.59
C ASP A 333 -11.66 14.24 12.34
N ILE A 334 -10.55 13.51 12.46
CA ILE A 334 -9.57 13.32 11.37
C ILE A 334 -10.02 12.36 10.27
N LEU A 335 -11.06 11.55 10.51
CA LEU A 335 -11.63 10.62 9.53
C LEU A 335 -12.84 11.22 8.79
N GLU A 336 -13.25 12.43 9.17
CA GLU A 336 -14.39 13.08 8.55
C GLU A 336 -14.06 13.58 7.14
N ASN A 337 -15.10 13.83 6.35
CA ASN A 337 -15.02 14.44 5.01
C ASN A 337 -14.15 13.68 4.00
N GLY A 338 -13.89 12.39 4.22
CA GLY A 338 -13.08 11.55 3.33
C GLY A 338 -11.57 11.74 3.49
N SER A 339 -11.14 12.27 4.63
CA SER A 339 -9.72 12.42 4.97
C SER A 339 -9.05 11.06 5.24
N GLU A 340 -7.83 10.88 4.72
CA GLU A 340 -6.95 9.74 5.06
C GLU A 340 -6.20 9.96 6.39
N GLY A 341 -6.33 11.14 6.99
CA GLY A 341 -5.75 11.53 8.27
C GLY A 341 -4.25 11.88 8.19
N PHE A 342 -3.39 11.06 8.78
CA PHE A 342 -1.95 11.27 8.83
C PHE A 342 -1.23 10.25 7.97
N LYS A 343 -0.13 10.65 7.32
CA LYS A 343 0.77 9.76 6.62
C LYS A 343 1.75 9.18 7.63
N ILE A 344 1.88 7.85 7.65
CA ILE A 344 2.85 7.15 8.50
C ILE A 344 4.12 6.92 7.70
N THR A 345 5.26 7.32 8.25
CA THR A 345 6.59 7.14 7.65
C THR A 345 7.37 6.02 8.33
N ARG A 346 6.97 5.59 9.52
CA ARG A 346 7.54 4.43 10.21
C ARG A 346 6.53 3.84 11.19
N ALA A 347 6.39 2.52 11.23
CA ALA A 347 5.58 1.83 12.22
C ALA A 347 6.22 0.51 12.66
N GLU A 348 6.50 0.37 13.95
CA GLU A 348 7.18 -0.78 14.53
C GLU A 348 6.39 -1.37 15.70
N LEU A 349 6.18 -2.68 15.67
CA LEU A 349 5.59 -3.44 16.78
C LEU A 349 6.68 -4.28 17.47
N ILE A 350 6.98 -3.95 18.72
CA ILE A 350 8.09 -4.52 19.48
C ILE A 350 7.53 -5.47 20.53
N ILE A 351 7.89 -6.76 20.46
CA ILE A 351 7.41 -7.82 21.34
C ILE A 351 8.58 -8.48 22.05
N VAL A 352 8.50 -8.58 23.38
CA VAL A 352 9.48 -9.29 24.21
C VAL A 352 8.91 -10.64 24.61
N HIS A 353 9.60 -11.71 24.21
CA HIS A 353 9.15 -13.09 24.46
C HIS A 353 10.32 -14.07 24.54
N ASP A 354 10.04 -15.30 24.96
CA ASP A 354 10.99 -16.42 24.81
C ASP A 354 10.90 -17.00 23.39
N ILE A 355 12.04 -17.35 22.77
CA ILE A 355 12.10 -18.00 21.45
C ILE A 355 11.22 -19.24 21.45
N THR A 356 10.26 -19.27 20.51
CA THR A 356 9.32 -20.38 20.38
C THR A 356 9.95 -21.52 19.57
N ASN A 357 9.34 -22.70 19.59
CA ASN A 357 9.76 -23.83 18.76
C ASN A 357 8.84 -24.04 17.54
N ASN A 358 7.80 -23.22 17.40
CA ASN A 358 6.75 -23.38 16.42
C ASN A 358 6.81 -22.19 15.45
N PRO A 359 7.21 -22.41 14.19
CA PRO A 359 7.31 -21.33 13.22
C PRO A 359 5.95 -20.80 12.74
N ASN A 360 4.85 -21.39 13.20
CA ASN A 360 3.50 -20.94 12.91
C ASN A 360 2.90 -20.09 14.04
N ASP A 361 3.67 -19.70 15.06
CA ASP A 361 3.21 -18.73 16.06
C ASP A 361 3.11 -17.34 15.42
N GLN A 362 1.90 -16.78 15.36
CA GLN A 362 1.58 -15.61 14.54
C GLN A 362 1.31 -14.37 15.40
N VAL A 363 1.55 -13.21 14.78
CA VAL A 363 1.10 -11.91 15.27
C VAL A 363 0.30 -11.30 14.12
N ARG A 364 -0.93 -10.84 14.38
CA ARG A 364 -1.86 -10.25 13.40
C ARG A 364 -2.37 -8.88 13.88
N PRO A 365 -1.61 -7.80 13.63
CA PRO A 365 -2.10 -6.42 13.67
C PRO A 365 -3.36 -6.24 12.81
N GLU A 366 -4.39 -5.59 13.35
CA GLU A 366 -5.71 -5.35 12.72
C GLU A 366 -6.32 -6.60 12.06
N ASP A 367 -5.99 -7.78 12.61
CA ASP A 367 -6.25 -9.11 12.05
C ASP A 367 -5.92 -9.24 10.55
N TYR A 368 -5.01 -8.43 9.98
CA TYR A 368 -4.60 -8.59 8.58
C TYR A 368 -4.06 -10.01 8.38
N GLU A 369 -4.70 -10.73 7.45
CA GLU A 369 -4.27 -12.05 7.04
C GLU A 369 -3.23 -11.92 5.94
N ASN A 370 -2.34 -12.91 5.92
CA ASN A 370 -1.36 -13.17 4.88
C ASN A 370 -0.12 -12.27 4.99
N GLU A 371 1.01 -12.92 5.23
CA GLU A 371 2.13 -12.90 4.29
C GLU A 371 3.22 -13.79 4.87
N ALA A 372 3.96 -14.44 3.97
CA ALA A 372 5.10 -15.26 4.32
C ALA A 372 6.02 -14.48 5.26
N ALA A 373 6.71 -15.18 6.17
CA ALA A 373 7.87 -14.60 6.84
C ALA A 373 8.96 -14.45 5.77
N ILE A 374 8.84 -13.39 4.95
CA ILE A 374 9.63 -13.25 3.72
C ILE A 374 11.09 -13.02 4.06
N GLY A 375 11.38 -12.25 5.12
CA GLY A 375 12.71 -11.96 5.65
C GLY A 375 13.78 -11.98 4.56
N ARG A 376 14.88 -12.68 4.79
CA ARG A 376 15.85 -12.93 3.73
C ARG A 376 15.42 -14.09 2.83
N LEU A 377 15.11 -13.76 1.58
CA LEU A 377 14.94 -14.67 0.45
C LEU A 377 16.31 -15.16 -0.11
N PRO A 378 16.33 -16.14 -1.02
CA PRO A 378 17.58 -16.63 -1.61
C PRO A 378 18.29 -15.54 -2.41
N SER A 379 19.60 -15.38 -2.16
CA SER A 379 20.41 -14.47 -2.97
C SER A 379 20.48 -15.00 -4.40
N HIS A 380 20.38 -14.10 -5.39
CA HIS A 380 20.35 -14.47 -6.79
C HIS A 380 20.92 -13.39 -7.71
N TYR A 381 21.39 -13.81 -8.88
CA TYR A 381 21.71 -12.91 -9.99
C TYR A 381 20.72 -13.15 -11.11
N ILE A 382 20.26 -12.08 -11.76
CA ILE A 382 19.48 -12.16 -12.99
C ILE A 382 20.45 -12.19 -14.17
N VAL A 383 20.41 -13.25 -14.96
CA VAL A 383 21.36 -13.48 -16.06
C VAL A 383 20.66 -13.90 -17.34
N THR A 384 21.23 -13.56 -18.48
CA THR A 384 20.85 -14.17 -19.76
C THR A 384 21.39 -15.59 -19.82
N ASP A 385 20.55 -16.56 -20.18
CA ASP A 385 20.98 -17.95 -20.32
C ASP A 385 22.09 -18.07 -21.39
N PRO A 386 23.29 -18.58 -21.05
CA PRO A 386 24.35 -18.81 -22.03
C PRO A 386 23.99 -19.78 -23.17
N ASP A 387 23.01 -20.67 -22.94
CA ASP A 387 22.56 -21.64 -23.93
C ASP A 387 21.35 -21.15 -24.75
N ASP A 388 20.57 -20.19 -24.22
CA ASP A 388 19.50 -19.48 -24.93
C ASP A 388 19.44 -17.98 -24.61
N ALA A 389 19.89 -17.15 -25.56
CA ALA A 389 19.93 -15.70 -25.38
C ALA A 389 18.55 -15.02 -25.31
N THR A 390 17.44 -15.72 -25.57
CA THR A 390 16.10 -15.18 -25.35
C THR A 390 15.55 -15.45 -23.96
N ASN A 391 16.22 -16.32 -23.19
CA ASN A 391 15.79 -16.72 -21.86
C ASN A 391 16.54 -15.96 -20.77
N THR A 392 15.85 -15.72 -19.65
CA THR A 392 16.40 -15.08 -18.45
C THR A 392 16.28 -16.03 -17.27
N LEU A 393 17.36 -16.15 -16.51
CA LEU A 393 17.48 -17.03 -15.35
C LEU A 393 17.74 -16.22 -14.08
N TRP A 394 17.17 -16.65 -12.96
CA TRP A 394 17.67 -16.26 -11.65
C TRP A 394 18.56 -17.38 -11.13
N VAL A 395 19.81 -17.07 -10.82
CA VAL A 395 20.82 -18.09 -10.53
C VAL A 395 21.49 -17.85 -9.18
N SER A 396 21.75 -18.94 -8.45
CA SER A 396 22.37 -18.83 -7.12
C SER A 396 23.84 -18.36 -7.23
N PRO A 397 24.25 -17.32 -6.48
CA PRO A 397 25.62 -16.87 -6.41
C PRO A 397 26.47 -17.69 -5.43
N VAL A 398 25.85 -18.47 -4.55
CA VAL A 398 26.54 -19.15 -3.44
C VAL A 398 26.30 -20.66 -3.45
N ASP A 399 27.19 -21.40 -2.81
CA ASP A 399 26.95 -22.81 -2.46
C ASP A 399 25.99 -22.86 -1.27
N SER A 400 24.92 -23.63 -1.38
CA SER A 400 23.92 -23.87 -0.34
C SER A 400 23.51 -25.34 -0.29
N TYR A 401 22.47 -25.66 0.47
CA TYR A 401 21.90 -26.99 0.61
C TYR A 401 20.38 -26.92 0.58
N ASN A 402 19.72 -28.01 0.18
CA ASN A 402 18.28 -28.14 0.38
C ASN A 402 17.95 -28.62 1.80
N GLY A 403 16.66 -28.67 2.15
CA GLY A 403 16.20 -29.15 3.46
C GLY A 403 16.59 -30.60 3.81
N GLU A 404 16.89 -31.44 2.82
CA GLU A 404 17.37 -32.81 3.02
C GLU A 404 18.89 -32.91 3.25
N GLY A 405 19.61 -31.84 2.90
CA GLY A 405 21.07 -31.74 2.99
C GLY A 405 21.82 -32.06 1.69
N ASP A 406 21.11 -32.13 0.56
CA ASP A 406 21.74 -32.20 -0.75
C ASP A 406 22.35 -30.85 -1.14
N LEU A 407 23.50 -30.90 -1.83
CA LEU A 407 24.23 -29.71 -2.24
C LEU A 407 23.52 -28.98 -3.38
N LEU A 408 23.24 -27.70 -3.18
CA LEU A 408 22.83 -26.74 -4.20
C LEU A 408 24.04 -25.87 -4.54
N ALA A 409 24.82 -26.26 -5.55
CA ALA A 409 26.06 -25.56 -5.88
C ALA A 409 25.79 -24.21 -6.57
N SER A 410 26.66 -23.23 -6.34
CA SER A 410 26.60 -21.95 -7.04
C SER A 410 26.58 -22.14 -8.55
N TYR A 411 25.77 -21.32 -9.23
CA TYR A 411 25.78 -21.25 -10.68
C TYR A 411 27.11 -20.75 -11.23
N PHE A 412 27.86 -20.00 -10.42
CA PHE A 412 29.16 -19.48 -10.79
C PHE A 412 30.29 -20.33 -10.22
N LYS A 413 31.45 -20.27 -10.88
CA LYS A 413 32.69 -20.76 -10.28
C LYS A 413 33.09 -19.82 -9.14
N LEU A 414 33.29 -20.40 -7.96
CA LEU A 414 33.68 -19.66 -6.77
C LEU A 414 35.19 -19.74 -6.51
N THR A 415 35.73 -18.68 -5.95
CA THR A 415 37.05 -18.64 -5.33
C THR A 415 37.07 -19.50 -4.05
N PRO A 416 38.24 -19.83 -3.48
CA PRO A 416 38.32 -20.55 -2.20
C PRO A 416 37.68 -19.83 -1.01
N THR A 417 37.36 -18.54 -1.14
CA THR A 417 36.67 -17.72 -0.13
C THR A 417 35.16 -17.65 -0.35
N GLY A 418 34.62 -18.28 -1.40
CA GLY A 418 33.18 -18.30 -1.71
C GLY A 418 32.69 -17.17 -2.62
N GLU A 419 33.57 -16.26 -3.05
CA GLU A 419 33.22 -15.16 -3.97
C GLU A 419 33.23 -15.64 -5.43
N ILE A 420 32.40 -15.04 -6.29
CA ILE A 420 32.37 -15.32 -7.74
C ILE A 420 33.75 -15.03 -8.38
N ASP A 421 34.35 -16.05 -9.02
CA ASP A 421 35.66 -15.93 -9.66
C ASP A 421 35.56 -15.40 -11.10
N LEU A 422 35.62 -14.07 -11.22
CA LEU A 422 35.70 -13.35 -12.51
C LEU A 422 36.97 -13.65 -13.32
N GLY A 423 37.92 -14.44 -12.78
CA GLY A 423 39.13 -14.88 -13.45
C GLY A 423 39.16 -16.36 -13.83
N ALA A 424 38.14 -17.15 -13.46
CA ALA A 424 38.13 -18.61 -13.63
C ALA A 424 38.19 -19.05 -15.08
N GLY A 425 37.54 -18.30 -15.99
CA GLY A 425 37.36 -18.67 -17.39
C GLY A 425 36.38 -19.83 -17.60
N GLY A 426 35.99 -20.07 -18.85
CA GLY A 426 34.98 -21.06 -19.24
C GLY A 426 33.83 -20.40 -20.01
N THR A 427 32.63 -20.92 -19.83
CA THR A 427 31.39 -20.33 -20.36
C THR A 427 31.10 -19.03 -19.60
N ALA A 428 31.15 -17.90 -20.29
CA ALA A 428 30.90 -16.59 -19.73
C ALA A 428 29.39 -16.38 -19.52
N VAL A 429 29.02 -15.78 -18.39
CA VAL A 429 27.63 -15.48 -18.02
C VAL A 429 27.49 -13.96 -17.92
N TYR A 430 26.44 -13.42 -18.53
CA TYR A 430 26.18 -11.99 -18.61
C TYR A 430 24.86 -11.63 -17.97
N ASP A 431 24.76 -10.43 -17.41
CA ASP A 431 23.47 -9.82 -17.07
C ASP A 431 22.70 -9.43 -18.37
N PRO A 432 21.40 -9.09 -18.26
CA PRO A 432 20.59 -8.67 -19.42
C PRO A 432 21.14 -7.46 -20.19
N ASP A 433 21.93 -6.60 -19.53
CA ASP A 433 22.62 -5.46 -20.15
C ASP A 433 23.93 -5.83 -20.85
N GLY A 434 24.34 -7.11 -20.78
CA GLY A 434 25.51 -7.65 -21.44
C GLY A 434 26.83 -7.43 -20.69
N ALA A 435 26.79 -7.06 -19.41
CA ALA A 435 27.96 -7.01 -18.55
C ALA A 435 28.33 -8.41 -18.03
N LEU A 436 29.63 -8.70 -17.97
CA LEU A 436 30.12 -10.00 -17.50
C LEU A 436 29.96 -10.06 -15.98
N VAL A 437 29.15 -10.99 -15.48
CA VAL A 437 28.92 -11.20 -14.04
C VAL A 437 29.65 -12.42 -13.49
N GLY A 438 30.04 -13.37 -14.34
CA GLY A 438 30.79 -14.54 -13.89
C GLY A 438 31.07 -15.59 -14.97
N TYR A 439 31.54 -16.76 -14.53
CA TYR A 439 31.72 -17.94 -15.38
C TYR A 439 30.92 -19.11 -14.81
N ARG A 440 30.17 -19.80 -15.68
CA ARG A 440 29.28 -20.91 -15.31
C ARG A 440 30.04 -22.05 -14.66
N ASN A 441 29.47 -22.61 -13.59
CA ASN A 441 29.97 -23.77 -12.89
C ASN A 441 29.65 -25.05 -13.67
N GLU A 442 30.69 -25.86 -13.92
CA GLU A 442 30.61 -27.03 -14.77
C GLU A 442 31.45 -28.16 -14.16
N ASP A 443 30.94 -29.39 -14.25
CA ASP A 443 31.70 -30.56 -13.83
C ASP A 443 32.91 -30.83 -14.76
N MET A 444 33.68 -31.90 -14.47
CA MET A 444 34.82 -32.28 -15.31
C MET A 444 34.42 -32.68 -16.75
N SER A 445 33.15 -32.94 -17.02
CA SER A 445 32.57 -33.26 -18.33
C SER A 445 32.23 -32.01 -19.14
N GLY A 446 32.12 -30.84 -18.49
CA GLY A 446 31.54 -29.63 -19.05
C GLY A 446 30.01 -29.57 -18.92
N THR A 447 29.41 -30.43 -18.10
CA THR A 447 27.97 -30.41 -17.78
C THR A 447 27.72 -29.34 -16.72
N PRO A 448 26.72 -28.45 -16.89
CA PRO A 448 26.34 -27.49 -15.86
C PRO A 448 25.99 -28.19 -14.54
N ILE A 449 26.45 -27.64 -13.41
CA ILE A 449 26.14 -28.16 -12.07
C ILE A 449 25.60 -27.08 -11.11
N GLY A 450 25.27 -25.91 -11.67
CA GLY A 450 24.82 -24.74 -10.94
C GLY A 450 23.33 -24.74 -10.63
N THR A 451 22.94 -24.14 -9.51
CA THR A 451 21.54 -23.97 -9.14
C THR A 451 20.91 -22.78 -9.89
N VAL A 452 19.86 -23.08 -10.65
CA VAL A 452 18.90 -22.12 -11.19
C VAL A 452 17.73 -22.06 -10.21
N LEU A 453 17.34 -20.86 -9.81
CA LEU A 453 16.26 -20.59 -8.87
C LEU A 453 14.96 -20.24 -9.60
N ARG A 454 15.05 -19.55 -10.74
CA ARG A 454 13.94 -19.20 -11.63
C ARG A 454 14.39 -19.33 -13.09
N ASP A 455 13.51 -19.86 -13.94
CA ASP A 455 13.74 -20.05 -15.38
C ASP A 455 12.46 -19.68 -16.17
N MET A 456 12.54 -18.61 -16.96
CA MET A 456 11.37 -18.12 -17.71
C MET A 456 10.94 -19.07 -18.84
N ALA A 457 11.82 -19.94 -19.33
CA ALA A 457 11.44 -20.96 -20.31
C ALA A 457 10.50 -22.02 -19.69
N LEU A 458 10.56 -22.24 -18.37
CA LEU A 458 9.61 -23.12 -17.68
C LEU A 458 8.23 -22.48 -17.55
N ALA A 459 8.15 -21.15 -17.39
CA ALA A 459 6.88 -20.44 -17.41
C ALA A 459 6.18 -20.57 -18.78
N ASP A 460 6.93 -20.35 -19.86
CA ASP A 460 6.42 -20.54 -21.23
C ASP A 460 5.95 -21.99 -21.46
N ALA A 461 6.73 -22.98 -20.99
CA ALA A 461 6.40 -24.39 -21.15
C ALA A 461 5.17 -24.80 -20.30
N ALA A 462 5.00 -24.22 -19.12
CA ALA A 462 3.83 -24.44 -18.28
C ALA A 462 2.56 -23.83 -18.90
N ALA A 463 2.65 -22.62 -19.47
CA ALA A 463 1.55 -22.00 -20.20
C ALA A 463 1.14 -22.82 -21.44
N ASP A 464 2.12 -23.39 -22.16
CA ASP A 464 1.89 -24.29 -23.30
C ASP A 464 1.24 -25.63 -22.90
N ALA A 465 1.26 -26.00 -21.60
CA ALA A 465 0.67 -27.24 -21.10
C ALA A 465 -0.85 -27.18 -20.96
N ASP A 466 -1.45 -25.97 -21.01
CA ASP A 466 -2.91 -25.73 -21.05
C ASP A 466 -3.66 -26.43 -19.90
N LEU A 467 -3.17 -26.25 -18.67
CA LEU A 467 -3.78 -26.83 -17.48
C LEU A 467 -5.04 -26.06 -17.07
N THR A 468 -5.95 -26.78 -16.40
CA THR A 468 -7.17 -26.21 -15.81
C THR A 468 -6.93 -25.59 -14.44
N PHE A 469 -5.68 -25.36 -14.05
CA PHE A 469 -5.29 -24.75 -12.78
C PHE A 469 -3.98 -23.99 -12.98
N GLU A 470 -3.79 -22.93 -12.21
CA GLU A 470 -2.55 -22.18 -12.19
C GLU A 470 -1.93 -22.18 -10.78
N SER A 471 -0.60 -22.06 -10.72
CA SER A 471 0.12 -21.80 -9.47
C SER A 471 1.19 -20.75 -9.73
N SER A 472 1.42 -19.89 -8.75
CA SER A 472 2.33 -18.75 -8.89
C SER A 472 3.75 -19.16 -9.29
N ASP A 473 4.22 -20.32 -8.84
CA ASP A 473 5.53 -20.85 -9.20
C ASP A 473 5.62 -21.36 -10.64
N LEU A 474 4.53 -21.84 -11.22
CA LEU A 474 4.46 -22.17 -12.65
C LEU A 474 4.46 -20.90 -13.51
N VAL A 475 3.56 -19.96 -13.22
CA VAL A 475 3.41 -18.70 -13.98
C VAL A 475 4.70 -17.88 -13.93
N SER A 476 5.38 -17.87 -12.79
CA SER A 476 6.65 -17.15 -12.63
C SER A 476 7.89 -17.97 -13.02
N GLY A 477 7.78 -19.28 -13.27
CA GLY A 477 8.92 -20.13 -13.60
C GLY A 477 9.90 -20.37 -12.44
N PHE A 478 9.43 -20.35 -11.19
CA PHE A 478 10.26 -20.65 -10.02
C PHE A 478 10.54 -22.15 -9.91
N THR A 479 11.78 -22.53 -9.63
CA THR A 479 12.18 -23.93 -9.47
C THR A 479 11.99 -24.41 -8.02
N ALA A 480 11.97 -25.73 -7.79
CA ALA A 480 11.96 -26.30 -6.43
C ALA A 480 13.14 -25.81 -5.55
N ALA A 481 14.27 -25.44 -6.15
CA ALA A 481 15.44 -24.94 -5.43
C ALA A 481 15.19 -23.56 -4.78
N TRP A 482 14.30 -22.73 -5.33
CA TRP A 482 13.91 -21.46 -4.73
C TRP A 482 13.26 -21.64 -3.36
N TYR A 483 12.38 -22.64 -3.25
CA TYR A 483 11.64 -22.93 -2.00
C TYR A 483 12.46 -23.77 -1.02
N THR A 484 13.30 -24.68 -1.51
CA THR A 484 13.96 -25.68 -0.67
C THR A 484 15.37 -25.32 -0.19
N THR A 485 15.95 -24.22 -0.67
CA THR A 485 17.30 -23.78 -0.25
C THR A 485 17.34 -23.25 1.18
N VAL A 486 18.43 -23.55 1.90
CA VAL A 486 18.70 -22.99 3.24
C VAL A 486 19.35 -21.60 3.22
N ASP A 487 19.54 -21.01 2.03
CA ASP A 487 20.05 -19.63 1.86
C ASP A 487 18.96 -18.60 2.17
N ARG A 488 18.40 -18.68 3.38
CA ARG A 488 17.24 -17.89 3.80
C ARG A 488 17.39 -17.50 5.26
N GLU A 489 16.69 -16.46 5.69
CA GLU A 489 16.54 -16.10 7.11
C GLU A 489 15.23 -15.32 7.30
N PRO A 490 14.12 -16.03 7.53
CA PRO A 490 12.79 -15.43 7.47
C PRO A 490 12.44 -14.52 8.65
N PHE A 491 13.29 -14.44 9.68
CA PHE A 491 13.02 -13.72 10.93
C PHE A 491 14.00 -12.58 11.23
N GLU A 492 14.81 -12.18 10.27
CA GLU A 492 15.73 -11.04 10.38
C GLU A 492 15.46 -10.03 9.26
N TRP A 493 15.89 -8.79 9.49
CA TRP A 493 15.83 -7.72 8.51
C TRP A 493 16.78 -8.04 7.35
N SER A 494 16.26 -8.03 6.13
CA SER A 494 16.97 -8.35 4.90
C SER A 494 17.32 -7.08 4.14
N TYR A 495 18.59 -6.91 3.81
CA TYR A 495 19.08 -5.79 3.03
C TYR A 495 19.79 -6.27 1.77
N ASP A 496 19.57 -5.58 0.66
CA ASP A 496 20.31 -5.81 -0.57
C ASP A 496 21.70 -5.16 -0.49
N MET A 497 22.73 -5.91 -0.85
CA MET A 497 24.10 -5.42 -0.96
C MET A 497 24.30 -4.52 -2.18
N PHE A 498 23.43 -4.62 -3.19
CA PHE A 498 23.54 -3.88 -4.45
C PHE A 498 22.21 -3.22 -4.87
N PRO A 499 21.61 -2.35 -4.03
CA PRO A 499 20.29 -1.77 -4.30
C PRO A 499 20.21 -0.92 -5.58
N ASP A 500 21.35 -0.42 -6.06
CA ASP A 500 21.46 0.33 -7.32
C ASP A 500 21.55 -0.58 -8.58
N ASP A 501 21.63 -1.91 -8.42
CA ASP A 501 21.83 -2.88 -9.49
C ASP A 501 20.67 -3.88 -9.57
N PRO A 502 19.74 -3.71 -10.53
CA PRO A 502 18.51 -4.52 -10.60
C PRO A 502 18.77 -5.99 -10.96
N TYR A 503 20.01 -6.37 -11.28
CA TYR A 503 20.38 -7.74 -11.66
C TYR A 503 21.18 -8.48 -10.58
N LYS A 504 21.50 -7.82 -9.45
CA LYS A 504 22.30 -8.39 -8.35
C LYS A 504 21.56 -8.33 -7.02
N ASN A 505 20.66 -9.27 -6.81
CA ASN A 505 19.90 -9.39 -5.58
C ASN A 505 20.66 -10.24 -4.56
N VAL A 506 21.59 -9.65 -3.81
CA VAL A 506 22.42 -10.36 -2.83
C VAL A 506 22.10 -9.85 -1.44
N TYR A 507 21.56 -10.73 -0.60
CA TYR A 507 20.92 -10.30 0.64
C TYR A 507 21.75 -10.63 1.89
N GLU A 508 21.82 -9.67 2.81
CA GLU A 508 22.43 -9.79 4.13
C GLU A 508 21.35 -9.61 5.21
N SER A 509 21.44 -10.37 6.31
CA SER A 509 20.45 -10.34 7.39
C SER A 509 20.98 -9.71 8.67
N PHE A 510 20.14 -8.90 9.33
CA PHE A 510 20.45 -8.26 10.59
C PHE A 510 19.34 -8.44 11.63
N ARG A 511 19.73 -8.51 12.90
CA ARG A 511 18.80 -8.63 14.02
C ARG A 511 18.00 -7.36 14.27
N SER A 512 18.55 -6.21 13.90
CA SER A 512 17.86 -4.93 13.99
C SER A 512 18.35 -3.94 12.94
N PRO A 513 17.55 -2.91 12.60
CA PRO A 513 17.97 -1.85 11.70
C PRO A 513 19.21 -1.09 12.21
N GLU A 514 19.41 -0.97 13.52
CA GLU A 514 20.60 -0.31 14.07
C GLU A 514 21.88 -1.09 13.80
N ASP A 515 21.83 -2.43 13.87
CA ASP A 515 22.96 -3.29 13.52
C ASP A 515 23.30 -3.17 12.02
N ALA A 516 22.27 -3.12 11.16
CA ALA A 516 22.45 -2.89 9.73
C ALA A 516 23.08 -1.52 9.43
N ALA A 517 22.59 -0.45 10.08
CA ALA A 517 23.12 0.90 9.94
C ALA A 517 24.59 1.01 10.42
N LEU A 518 24.99 0.25 11.44
CA LEU A 518 26.37 0.18 11.91
C LEU A 518 27.32 -0.47 10.90
N GLU A 519 26.82 -1.45 10.12
CA GLU A 519 27.54 -2.07 9.01
C GLU A 519 27.45 -1.28 7.69
N GLY A 520 26.66 -0.21 7.67
CA GLY A 520 26.60 0.78 6.60
C GLY A 520 25.46 0.62 5.61
N TYR A 521 24.43 -0.18 5.95
CA TYR A 521 23.21 -0.31 5.16
C TYR A 521 22.25 0.84 5.44
N THR A 522 21.52 1.26 4.40
CA THR A 522 20.52 2.33 4.45
C THR A 522 19.10 1.77 4.32
N GLU A 523 18.10 2.58 4.61
CA GLU A 523 16.69 2.22 4.41
C GLU A 523 16.35 1.98 2.94
N GLU A 524 16.99 2.69 2.01
CA GLU A 524 16.89 2.42 0.56
C GLU A 524 17.39 1.02 0.15
N ALA A 525 18.21 0.39 0.99
CA ALA A 525 18.70 -0.98 0.77
C ALA A 525 17.85 -2.03 1.49
N LEU A 526 16.86 -1.62 2.30
CA LEU A 526 15.96 -2.53 2.99
C LEU A 526 15.05 -3.20 1.97
N VAL A 527 15.07 -4.54 1.97
CA VAL A 527 14.20 -5.35 1.10
C VAL A 527 12.97 -5.78 1.88
N SER A 528 13.17 -6.21 3.13
CA SER A 528 12.09 -6.63 4.03
C SER A 528 12.58 -6.71 5.47
N GLY A 529 11.67 -6.52 6.41
CA GLY A 529 11.82 -6.82 7.83
C GLY A 529 11.24 -8.20 8.20
N PRO A 530 11.38 -8.63 9.47
CA PRO A 530 10.60 -9.74 9.99
C PRO A 530 9.12 -9.34 10.10
N ARG A 531 8.21 -10.20 9.61
CA ARG A 531 6.77 -9.91 9.59
C ARG A 531 5.95 -11.03 10.24
N TRP A 532 4.83 -10.65 10.88
CA TRP A 532 3.69 -11.50 11.27
C TRP A 532 3.95 -12.78 12.10
N ARG A 533 5.15 -12.93 12.67
CA ARG A 533 5.59 -14.13 13.41
C ARG A 533 6.41 -13.79 14.63
N LEU A 534 6.22 -14.54 15.70
CA LEU A 534 7.17 -14.59 16.81
C LEU A 534 8.41 -15.38 16.35
N THR A 535 9.60 -14.93 16.74
CA THR A 535 10.85 -15.59 16.30
C THR A 535 10.93 -17.05 16.82
N PRO A 536 10.93 -18.06 15.93
CA PRO A 536 11.05 -19.46 16.29
C PRO A 536 12.47 -19.98 16.05
N ASN A 537 12.74 -21.23 16.43
CA ASN A 537 14.02 -21.88 16.13
C ASN A 537 14.14 -22.55 14.74
N LYS A 538 13.09 -22.50 13.91
CA LYS A 538 12.97 -23.25 12.64
C LYS A 538 12.54 -22.34 11.49
N PHE A 539 12.93 -22.68 10.25
CA PHE A 539 12.62 -21.90 9.05
C PHE A 539 11.12 -21.65 8.80
N GLY A 540 10.25 -22.66 8.97
CA GLY A 540 8.80 -22.49 8.79
C GLY A 540 8.23 -23.18 7.56
N GLN A 541 7.37 -22.49 6.81
CA GLN A 541 6.42 -23.04 5.84
C GLN A 541 7.08 -23.88 4.73
N ASP A 542 8.18 -23.39 4.16
CA ASP A 542 8.88 -24.01 3.03
C ASP A 542 9.86 -25.11 3.46
N LEU A 543 10.44 -24.97 4.65
CA LEU A 543 11.38 -25.92 5.26
C LEU A 543 10.85 -26.41 6.62
N PRO A 544 9.71 -27.10 6.63
CA PRO A 544 9.01 -27.44 7.87
C PRO A 544 9.86 -28.34 8.75
N GLY A 545 10.09 -27.88 9.97
CA GLY A 545 10.80 -28.65 10.99
C GLY A 545 12.34 -28.57 10.95
N LEU A 546 12.93 -27.86 9.98
CA LEU A 546 14.38 -27.64 9.93
C LEU A 546 14.77 -26.44 10.82
N GLU A 547 15.71 -26.67 11.74
CA GLU A 547 16.26 -25.61 12.61
C GLU A 547 17.10 -24.61 11.81
N VAL A 548 17.14 -23.34 12.22
CA VAL A 548 17.95 -22.33 11.52
C VAL A 548 19.42 -22.40 11.99
N PRO A 549 20.40 -22.53 11.07
CA PRO A 549 21.79 -22.71 11.46
C PRO A 549 22.46 -21.40 11.90
N LEU A 550 23.35 -21.47 12.89
CA LEU A 550 24.15 -20.32 13.33
C LEU A 550 25.10 -19.84 12.22
N THR A 551 25.70 -20.78 11.49
CA THR A 551 26.51 -20.48 10.29
C THR A 551 25.66 -20.71 9.05
N PRO A 552 25.34 -19.67 8.26
CA PRO A 552 24.54 -19.80 7.05
C PRO A 552 25.12 -20.82 6.07
N ASN A 553 24.25 -21.44 5.27
CA ASN A 553 24.64 -22.37 4.19
C ASN A 553 25.53 -23.54 4.65
N THR A 554 25.31 -24.03 5.88
CA THR A 554 25.90 -25.28 6.37
C THR A 554 24.99 -26.49 6.10
N PRO A 555 25.55 -27.70 5.92
CA PRO A 555 24.76 -28.87 5.58
C PRO A 555 23.96 -29.38 6.78
N PRO A 556 22.63 -29.57 6.67
CA PRO A 556 21.83 -30.23 7.70
C PRO A 556 22.14 -31.75 7.78
N PRO A 557 21.79 -32.43 8.90
CA PRO A 557 21.14 -31.91 10.10
C PRO A 557 22.11 -31.19 11.05
N TYR A 558 21.63 -30.13 11.68
CA TYR A 558 22.44 -29.28 12.55
C TYR A 558 22.71 -29.95 13.90
N GLN A 559 23.88 -29.65 14.45
CA GLN A 559 24.23 -30.00 15.83
C GLN A 559 23.88 -28.81 16.72
N LYS A 560 23.68 -29.06 18.03
CA LYS A 560 23.30 -28.01 19.00
C LYS A 560 24.23 -26.78 18.98
N ASP A 561 25.52 -26.96 18.68
CA ASP A 561 26.49 -25.86 18.59
C ASP A 561 26.40 -25.02 17.31
N ASN A 562 25.53 -25.41 16.37
CA ASN A 562 25.23 -24.70 15.13
C ASN A 562 23.73 -24.40 14.99
N ILE A 563 23.00 -24.24 16.09
CA ILE A 563 21.62 -23.74 16.09
C ILE A 563 21.67 -22.25 16.43
N LYS A 564 21.02 -21.40 15.62
CA LYS A 564 21.03 -19.94 15.79
C LYS A 564 20.15 -19.44 16.94
N TYR A 565 18.99 -20.07 17.12
CA TYR A 565 17.95 -19.68 18.06
C TYR A 565 17.69 -20.84 19.03
N GLU A 566 18.04 -20.67 20.32
CA GLU A 566 17.80 -21.70 21.32
C GLU A 566 16.40 -21.50 21.94
N THR A 567 15.53 -22.51 21.85
CA THR A 567 14.17 -22.44 22.41
C THR A 567 14.17 -22.08 23.90
N GLY A 568 13.36 -21.09 24.28
CA GLY A 568 13.28 -20.59 25.66
C GLY A 568 14.33 -19.54 26.02
N GLU A 569 15.14 -19.06 25.07
CA GLU A 569 15.98 -17.87 25.25
C GLU A 569 15.13 -16.60 25.09
N LEU A 570 15.38 -15.59 25.93
CA LEU A 570 14.71 -14.29 25.83
C LEU A 570 15.13 -13.58 24.55
N THR A 571 14.16 -13.10 23.78
CA THR A 571 14.37 -12.36 22.54
C THR A 571 13.42 -11.17 22.43
N THR A 572 13.71 -10.27 21.49
CA THR A 572 12.83 -9.18 21.08
C THR A 572 12.59 -9.31 19.59
N THR A 573 11.32 -9.41 19.19
CA THR A 573 10.89 -9.36 17.80
C THR A 573 10.37 -7.96 17.52
N THR A 574 10.89 -7.32 16.49
CA THR A 574 10.44 -5.99 16.04
C THR A 574 9.88 -6.14 14.64
N LEU A 575 8.56 -6.04 14.50
CA LEU A 575 7.88 -6.13 13.21
C LEU A 575 7.78 -4.75 12.59
N ASN A 576 8.04 -4.65 11.29
CA ASN A 576 7.75 -3.45 10.50
C ASN A 576 6.32 -3.56 9.97
N LEU A 577 5.43 -2.68 10.43
CA LEU A 577 4.00 -2.72 10.07
C LEU A 577 3.71 -2.09 8.70
N LEU A 578 4.63 -1.27 8.18
CA LEU A 578 4.54 -0.70 6.82
C LEU A 578 5.10 -1.63 5.74
N ASP A 579 5.71 -2.73 6.16
CA ASP A 579 6.28 -3.73 5.30
C ASP A 579 5.14 -4.61 4.80
N TRP A 580 4.47 -4.15 3.75
CA TRP A 580 3.42 -4.86 3.01
C TRP A 580 4.06 -5.54 1.79
N GLY A 581 3.55 -6.69 1.36
CA GLY A 581 4.23 -7.60 0.40
C GLY A 581 4.63 -6.96 -0.92
N GLU A 582 5.43 -7.70 -1.69
CA GLU A 582 5.53 -7.44 -3.12
C GLU A 582 4.16 -7.68 -3.76
N ASP A 583 3.65 -6.66 -4.46
CA ASP A 583 2.98 -6.79 -5.75
C ASP A 583 1.97 -7.96 -5.82
N ALA A 584 0.84 -7.83 -5.12
CA ALA A 584 -0.20 -8.85 -5.11
C ALA A 584 -0.78 -9.11 -6.50
N ASP A 585 -0.64 -8.17 -7.44
CA ASP A 585 -1.12 -8.22 -8.82
C ASP A 585 -0.05 -8.64 -9.87
N GLY A 586 1.21 -8.84 -9.46
CA GLY A 586 2.30 -9.34 -10.32
C GLY A 586 2.83 -8.32 -11.35
N ASP A 587 2.59 -7.02 -11.16
CA ASP A 587 2.94 -5.89 -12.01
C ASP A 587 4.38 -5.32 -11.82
N GLY A 588 5.06 -5.74 -10.75
CA GLY A 588 6.41 -5.37 -10.33
C GLY A 588 6.48 -4.15 -9.39
N ILE A 589 5.37 -3.69 -8.83
CA ILE A 589 5.27 -2.53 -7.92
C ILE A 589 4.80 -3.01 -6.53
N PRO A 590 5.54 -2.75 -5.44
CA PRO A 590 5.07 -3.09 -4.10
C PRO A 590 3.75 -2.36 -3.78
N ASP A 591 2.74 -3.11 -3.34
CA ASP A 591 1.48 -2.54 -2.91
C ASP A 591 1.68 -1.61 -1.70
N PRO A 592 1.01 -0.45 -1.64
CA PRO A 592 1.07 0.39 -0.48
C PRO A 592 0.47 -0.33 0.74
N SER A 593 1.15 -0.22 1.88
CA SER A 593 0.61 -0.78 3.13
C SER A 593 -0.75 -0.14 3.46
N PRO A 594 -1.78 -0.94 3.83
CA PRO A 594 -3.03 -0.40 4.34
C PRO A 594 -2.81 0.41 5.63
N LEU A 595 -1.71 0.14 6.35
CA LEU A 595 -1.29 0.90 7.53
C LEU A 595 -0.43 2.12 7.18
N GLY A 596 -0.37 2.53 5.91
CA GLY A 596 0.39 3.70 5.44
C GLY A 596 -0.23 5.05 5.83
N THR A 597 -1.53 5.08 6.13
CA THR A 597 -2.27 6.27 6.58
C THR A 597 -3.06 5.97 7.84
N SER A 598 -3.35 6.95 8.71
CA SER A 598 -4.03 6.70 9.98
C SER A 598 -5.45 6.16 9.79
N LEU A 599 -6.07 6.40 8.62
CA LEU A 599 -7.35 5.80 8.24
C LEU A 599 -7.33 4.27 8.35
N GLY A 600 -6.29 3.60 7.83
CA GLY A 600 -6.21 2.14 7.86
C GLY A 600 -5.89 1.52 9.22
N TRP A 601 -5.60 2.35 10.24
CA TRP A 601 -5.44 1.90 11.63
C TRP A 601 -6.74 2.02 12.42
N MET A 602 -7.67 2.85 11.94
CA MET A 602 -8.83 3.29 12.69
C MET A 602 -10.14 2.84 12.06
N THR A 603 -10.06 2.26 10.87
CA THR A 603 -11.19 1.80 10.08
C THR A 603 -10.86 0.46 9.47
N ILE A 604 -11.91 -0.31 9.21
CA ILE A 604 -11.79 -1.62 8.60
C ILE A 604 -12.08 -1.45 7.12
N ASP A 605 -11.14 -1.92 6.30
CA ASP A 605 -11.25 -1.93 4.86
C ASP A 605 -12.51 -2.71 4.42
N PRO A 606 -13.46 -2.07 3.71
CA PRO A 606 -14.64 -2.74 3.18
C PRO A 606 -14.32 -3.99 2.37
N GLY A 607 -13.25 -3.99 1.57
CA GLY A 607 -12.86 -5.14 0.75
C GLY A 607 -12.43 -6.37 1.56
N ARG A 608 -12.16 -6.20 2.87
CA ARG A 608 -11.88 -7.33 3.76
C ARG A 608 -13.12 -7.98 4.33
N LEU A 609 -14.21 -7.22 4.41
CA LEU A 609 -15.50 -7.72 4.85
C LEU A 609 -16.26 -8.39 3.70
N ASP A 610 -15.85 -8.09 2.46
CA ASP A 610 -16.57 -8.42 1.24
C ASP A 610 -15.54 -8.67 0.13
N VAL A 611 -14.86 -9.82 0.23
CA VAL A 611 -13.75 -10.22 -0.65
C VAL A 611 -14.26 -10.56 -2.04
N ASP A 612 -15.45 -11.16 -2.12
CA ASP A 612 -16.14 -11.42 -3.37
C ASP A 612 -16.93 -10.20 -3.86
N ALA A 613 -16.76 -9.04 -3.21
CA ALA A 613 -17.40 -7.78 -3.50
C ALA A 613 -18.90 -7.91 -3.81
N ASP A 614 -19.64 -8.83 -3.19
CA ASP A 614 -21.08 -9.03 -3.43
C ASP A 614 -21.98 -8.00 -2.70
N GLY A 615 -21.35 -7.07 -1.97
CA GLY A 615 -21.91 -6.03 -1.09
C GLY A 615 -22.62 -6.53 0.14
N ILE A 616 -22.36 -7.78 0.51
CA ILE A 616 -22.79 -8.45 1.71
C ILE A 616 -21.54 -8.81 2.51
N ILE A 617 -21.65 -8.74 3.83
CA ILE A 617 -20.55 -9.13 4.71
C ILE A 617 -20.31 -10.65 4.59
N ASP A 618 -19.09 -11.03 4.25
CA ASP A 618 -18.58 -12.40 4.12
C ASP A 618 -18.75 -13.25 5.38
N GLU A 619 -18.82 -14.56 5.19
CA GLU A 619 -18.95 -15.54 6.28
C GLU A 619 -17.85 -15.39 7.33
N GLY A 620 -18.26 -15.33 8.61
CA GLY A 620 -17.36 -15.29 9.76
C GLY A 620 -17.27 -13.92 10.43
N TRP A 621 -17.45 -12.82 9.69
CA TRP A 621 -17.51 -11.48 10.27
C TRP A 621 -18.78 -11.30 11.12
N GLN A 622 -18.66 -10.61 12.25
CA GLN A 622 -19.75 -10.38 13.19
C GLN A 622 -19.71 -8.95 13.75
N GLN A 623 -20.86 -8.45 14.22
CA GLN A 623 -20.97 -7.17 14.94
C GLN A 623 -20.46 -5.92 14.18
N VAL A 624 -20.34 -5.97 12.85
CA VAL A 624 -19.87 -4.87 11.99
C VAL A 624 -20.75 -3.63 12.19
N ASN A 625 -20.23 -2.57 12.83
CA ASN A 625 -20.98 -1.34 13.15
C ASN A 625 -22.41 -1.61 13.73
N GLY A 626 -22.59 -2.72 14.46
CA GLY A 626 -23.87 -3.13 15.02
C GLY A 626 -24.78 -4.00 14.12
N SER A 627 -24.37 -4.32 12.89
CA SER A 627 -24.94 -5.42 12.07
C SER A 627 -24.69 -6.76 12.75
N LEU A 628 -25.63 -7.69 12.63
CA LEU A 628 -25.66 -8.82 13.57
C LEU A 628 -24.79 -9.99 13.15
N ASN A 629 -24.52 -10.24 11.85
CA ASN A 629 -23.59 -11.28 11.36
C ASN A 629 -23.24 -11.07 9.86
N ALA A 630 -22.33 -11.90 9.36
CA ALA A 630 -22.20 -12.26 7.96
C ALA A 630 -23.56 -12.52 7.28
N GLY A 631 -23.68 -12.10 6.01
CA GLY A 631 -24.92 -12.14 5.25
C GLY A 631 -25.77 -10.86 5.35
N ASP A 632 -25.34 -9.85 6.10
CA ASP A 632 -25.98 -8.53 6.20
C ASP A 632 -25.38 -7.55 5.16
N GLU A 633 -26.18 -6.59 4.67
CA GLU A 633 -25.75 -5.54 3.72
C GLU A 633 -24.59 -4.68 4.30
N MET A 634 -23.66 -4.28 3.43
CA MET A 634 -22.53 -3.41 3.79
C MET A 634 -22.97 -2.03 4.36
N PRO A 635 -22.27 -1.47 5.37
CA PRO A 635 -22.58 -0.14 5.90
C PRO A 635 -22.34 1.00 4.88
N GLU A 636 -23.24 1.99 4.81
CA GLU A 636 -23.10 3.17 3.92
C GLU A 636 -22.00 4.19 4.34
N GLY A 637 -21.13 3.86 5.31
CA GLY A 637 -20.11 4.77 5.85
C GLY A 637 -18.94 4.02 6.48
N LEU A 638 -18.03 4.74 7.14
CA LEU A 638 -16.82 4.16 7.74
C LEU A 638 -17.14 2.97 8.65
N ILE A 639 -16.37 1.89 8.52
CA ILE A 639 -16.50 0.69 9.32
C ILE A 639 -15.53 0.80 10.49
N LEU A 640 -16.06 1.09 11.69
CA LEU A 640 -15.28 1.51 12.86
C LEU A 640 -15.14 0.41 13.91
N SER A 641 -15.95 -0.65 13.77
CA SER A 641 -15.88 -1.81 14.66
C SER A 641 -16.38 -3.07 13.97
N ALA A 642 -15.75 -4.19 14.25
CA ALA A 642 -16.20 -5.51 13.86
C ALA A 642 -15.57 -6.59 14.74
N ILE A 643 -16.10 -7.80 14.66
CA ILE A 643 -15.45 -9.01 15.13
C ILE A 643 -15.10 -9.83 13.91
N THR A 644 -13.83 -10.17 13.78
CA THR A 644 -13.32 -10.87 12.60
C THR A 644 -13.75 -12.34 12.60
N PRO A 645 -13.64 -13.04 11.45
CA PRO A 645 -13.81 -14.50 11.39
C PRO A 645 -12.88 -15.26 12.35
N ASN A 646 -11.81 -14.64 12.80
CA ASN A 646 -10.88 -15.19 13.79
C ASN A 646 -11.23 -14.84 15.24
N GLY A 647 -12.33 -14.13 15.45
CA GLY A 647 -12.79 -13.70 16.76
C GLY A 647 -12.02 -12.52 17.34
N VAL A 648 -11.21 -11.82 16.55
CA VAL A 648 -10.52 -10.59 16.98
C VAL A 648 -11.53 -9.46 17.02
N ILE A 649 -11.54 -8.67 18.09
CA ILE A 649 -12.32 -7.44 18.16
C ILE A 649 -11.49 -6.31 17.54
N LEU A 650 -12.06 -5.64 16.54
CA LEU A 650 -11.47 -4.45 15.90
C LEU A 650 -12.28 -3.21 16.30
N GLU A 651 -11.61 -2.15 16.73
CA GLU A 651 -12.18 -0.89 17.21
C GLU A 651 -11.32 0.32 16.81
N GLN A 652 -11.98 1.42 16.46
CA GLN A 652 -11.35 2.67 16.02
C GLN A 652 -10.31 3.28 16.99
N ASP A 653 -10.43 3.02 18.29
CA ASP A 653 -9.67 3.74 19.34
C ASP A 653 -8.27 3.16 19.62
N PHE A 654 -7.99 1.96 19.12
CA PHE A 654 -6.78 1.21 19.45
C PHE A 654 -6.15 0.61 18.19
N LEU A 655 -4.86 0.31 18.26
CA LEU A 655 -4.30 -0.72 17.38
C LEU A 655 -4.64 -2.07 18.02
N ASP A 656 -5.51 -2.83 17.36
CA ASP A 656 -5.90 -4.17 17.79
C ASP A 656 -4.92 -5.19 17.25
N THR A 657 -4.28 -5.94 18.15
CA THR A 657 -3.26 -6.93 17.78
C THR A 657 -3.61 -8.29 18.33
N ALA A 658 -3.80 -9.25 17.44
CA ALA A 658 -4.01 -10.63 17.83
C ALA A 658 -2.69 -11.42 17.84
N VAL A 659 -2.49 -12.27 18.83
CA VAL A 659 -1.32 -13.14 18.94
C VAL A 659 -1.79 -14.60 19.02
N TYR A 660 -1.31 -15.44 18.11
CA TYR A 660 -1.72 -16.83 18.00
C TYR A 660 -0.55 -17.76 18.30
N LEU A 661 -0.65 -18.50 19.41
CA LEU A 661 0.31 -19.54 19.77
C LEU A 661 -0.24 -20.88 19.35
N LYS A 662 0.36 -21.50 18.33
CA LYS A 662 -0.16 -22.72 17.71
C LYS A 662 0.44 -23.98 18.31
N GLY A 663 -0.31 -25.08 18.31
CA GLY A 663 0.03 -26.25 19.11
C GLY A 663 1.10 -27.17 18.53
N ASP A 664 2.09 -27.52 19.36
CA ASP A 664 2.97 -28.71 19.23
C ASP A 664 3.46 -29.26 20.61
N ARG A 665 2.62 -29.10 21.65
CA ARG A 665 2.83 -29.54 23.05
C ARG A 665 4.24 -29.25 23.62
N GLN A 666 4.37 -28.10 24.24
CA GLN A 666 5.62 -27.62 24.84
C GLN A 666 5.55 -27.60 26.38
N ASP A 667 6.58 -27.03 27.03
CA ASP A 667 6.54 -26.74 28.47
C ASP A 667 5.75 -25.46 28.75
N SER A 668 6.32 -24.30 28.41
CA SER A 668 5.63 -23.03 28.26
C SER A 668 6.33 -22.14 27.22
N ALA A 669 5.56 -21.39 26.45
CA ALA A 669 5.99 -20.21 25.71
C ALA A 669 5.66 -18.98 26.56
N ASN A 670 6.65 -18.14 26.82
CA ASN A 670 6.51 -16.99 27.71
C ASN A 670 6.49 -15.71 26.86
N LEU A 671 5.45 -14.90 27.05
CA LEU A 671 5.30 -13.56 26.47
C LEU A 671 5.39 -12.54 27.61
N TYR A 672 6.14 -11.46 27.46
CA TYR A 672 6.35 -10.49 28.53
C TYR A 672 5.61 -9.18 28.25
N ASP A 673 6.00 -8.51 27.17
CA ASP A 673 5.46 -7.20 26.86
C ASP A 673 5.45 -6.90 25.36
N ILE A 674 4.62 -5.92 24.98
CA ILE A 674 4.47 -5.43 23.62
C ILE A 674 4.31 -3.91 23.62
N ARG A 675 4.87 -3.23 22.61
CA ARG A 675 4.76 -1.78 22.42
C ARG A 675 4.74 -1.38 20.95
N LEU A 676 3.98 -0.33 20.64
CA LEU A 676 3.92 0.32 19.34
C LEU A 676 4.80 1.57 19.29
N VAL A 677 5.49 1.77 18.16
CA VAL A 677 6.26 2.98 17.85
C VAL A 677 5.86 3.46 16.45
N ILE A 678 5.41 4.71 16.33
CA ILE A 678 4.94 5.29 15.06
C ILE A 678 5.65 6.61 14.81
N GLU A 679 5.98 6.88 13.55
CA GLU A 679 6.37 8.19 13.03
C GLU A 679 5.39 8.63 11.94
N TYR A 680 4.83 9.83 12.04
CA TYR A 680 3.80 10.30 11.13
C TYR A 680 3.82 11.82 10.89
N GLU A 681 3.09 12.27 9.87
CA GLU A 681 2.90 13.68 9.53
C GLU A 681 1.51 13.96 8.92
N PRO A 682 0.96 15.18 9.04
CA PRO A 682 -0.37 15.50 8.52
C PRO A 682 -0.47 15.32 7.00
N ILE A 683 -1.57 14.74 6.52
CA ILE A 683 -1.92 14.77 5.09
C ILE A 683 -2.61 16.11 4.81
N LEU A 684 -2.09 16.89 3.86
CA LEU A 684 -2.69 18.16 3.47
C LEU A 684 -3.69 17.91 2.33
N GLU A 685 -4.99 17.93 2.63
CA GLU A 685 -6.07 17.83 1.62
C GLU A 685 -5.92 18.97 0.60
N GLN A 686 -5.69 18.63 -0.67
CA GLN A 686 -5.54 19.61 -1.74
C GLN A 686 -6.91 20.10 -2.21
N VAL A 687 -7.27 21.35 -1.91
CA VAL A 687 -8.53 21.97 -2.33
C VAL A 687 -8.30 22.99 -3.44
N THR A 688 -9.34 23.30 -4.23
CA THR A 688 -9.26 24.38 -5.23
C THR A 688 -9.13 25.74 -4.54
N MET A 689 -7.91 26.29 -4.58
CA MET A 689 -7.56 27.55 -3.94
C MET A 689 -7.63 28.72 -4.93
N GLY A 690 -7.44 28.48 -6.23
CA GLY A 690 -7.27 29.55 -7.20
C GLY A 690 -7.60 29.17 -8.63
N ALA A 691 -7.39 30.12 -9.54
CA ALA A 691 -7.61 29.95 -10.97
C ALA A 691 -6.72 30.89 -11.79
N VAL A 692 -6.31 30.43 -12.97
CA VAL A 692 -5.58 31.25 -13.95
C VAL A 692 -6.24 31.18 -15.32
N GLN A 693 -6.39 32.33 -15.99
CA GLN A 693 -7.00 32.41 -17.33
C GLN A 693 -6.49 33.59 -18.16
N GLY A 694 -6.38 33.41 -19.47
CA GLY A 694 -6.03 34.47 -20.42
C GLY A 694 -7.23 35.33 -20.83
N LEU A 695 -7.05 36.64 -20.89
CA LEU A 695 -8.09 37.62 -21.23
C LEU A 695 -7.62 38.60 -22.31
N SER A 696 -8.60 39.19 -23.01
CA SER A 696 -8.41 40.39 -23.83
C SER A 696 -9.29 41.51 -23.29
N VAL A 697 -8.67 42.62 -22.91
CA VAL A 697 -9.29 43.75 -22.19
C VAL A 697 -9.03 45.05 -22.95
N ASN A 698 -9.97 45.99 -22.89
CA ASN A 698 -9.83 47.33 -23.47
C ASN A 698 -10.39 48.39 -22.51
N HIS A 699 -10.50 49.64 -22.97
CA HIS A 699 -11.01 50.78 -22.19
C HIS A 699 -12.51 50.73 -21.82
N ILE A 700 -13.19 49.62 -22.08
CA ILE A 700 -14.60 49.41 -21.72
C ILE A 700 -14.67 48.43 -20.57
N GLU A 701 -15.36 48.81 -19.50
CA GLU A 701 -15.59 47.95 -18.34
C GLU A 701 -16.22 46.61 -18.75
N ARG A 702 -15.62 45.54 -18.24
CA ARG A 702 -16.01 44.16 -18.49
C ARG A 702 -16.10 43.39 -17.18
N VAL A 703 -17.19 42.66 -17.02
CA VAL A 703 -17.34 41.63 -15.97
C VAL A 703 -16.85 40.31 -16.54
N VAL A 704 -15.96 39.64 -15.81
CA VAL A 704 -15.41 38.32 -16.17
C VAL A 704 -15.66 37.36 -15.01
N ASN A 705 -16.18 36.19 -15.34
CA ASN A 705 -16.30 35.09 -14.38
C ASN A 705 -14.98 34.34 -14.31
N TYR A 706 -14.70 33.75 -13.14
CA TYR A 706 -13.53 32.90 -12.95
C TYR A 706 -13.59 31.64 -13.82
N GLN A 707 -12.41 31.07 -14.06
CA GLN A 707 -12.19 29.89 -14.89
C GLN A 707 -13.16 28.77 -14.49
N ASP A 708 -13.77 28.15 -15.49
CA ASP A 708 -14.76 27.06 -15.34
C ASP A 708 -15.96 27.34 -14.41
N GLY A 709 -16.22 28.61 -14.10
CA GLY A 709 -17.31 29.00 -13.22
C GLY A 709 -17.02 28.79 -11.73
N ALA A 710 -15.74 28.65 -11.35
CA ALA A 710 -15.30 28.53 -9.97
C ALA A 710 -15.81 29.68 -9.08
N THR A 711 -15.95 29.39 -7.80
CA THR A 711 -16.38 30.34 -6.79
C THR A 711 -15.45 30.34 -5.59
N PHE A 712 -15.09 31.53 -5.14
CA PHE A 712 -14.10 31.79 -4.08
C PHE A 712 -14.76 32.61 -2.97
N ALA A 713 -14.43 32.38 -1.70
CA ALA A 713 -15.07 33.08 -0.59
C ALA A 713 -14.52 34.51 -0.41
N ALA A 714 -13.21 34.66 -0.53
CA ALA A 714 -12.42 35.88 -0.45
C ALA A 714 -11.36 35.92 -1.58
N PRO A 715 -11.79 36.04 -2.86
CA PRO A 715 -10.87 36.08 -3.98
C PRO A 715 -10.05 37.38 -4.04
N VAL A 716 -8.78 37.23 -4.41
CA VAL A 716 -7.83 38.30 -4.73
C VAL A 716 -7.35 38.11 -6.17
N VAL A 717 -7.38 39.17 -6.99
CA VAL A 717 -7.04 39.09 -8.42
C VAL A 717 -5.78 39.85 -8.80
N PHE A 718 -4.97 39.27 -9.69
CA PHE A 718 -3.74 39.83 -10.24
C PHE A 718 -3.78 39.80 -11.77
N LEU A 719 -3.58 40.97 -12.38
CA LEU A 719 -3.90 41.24 -13.79
C LEU A 719 -2.78 42.05 -14.48
N THR A 720 -1.53 41.81 -14.09
CA THR A 720 -0.36 42.43 -14.70
C THR A 720 0.63 41.35 -15.08
N PRO A 721 1.48 41.55 -16.10
CA PRO A 721 1.50 42.70 -17.01
C PRO A 721 0.48 42.56 -18.15
N THR A 722 0.10 43.69 -18.73
CA THR A 722 -0.61 43.72 -20.02
C THR A 722 0.38 43.65 -21.18
N THR A 723 -0.01 43.05 -22.31
CA THR A 723 0.76 43.10 -23.58
C THR A 723 0.99 44.53 -24.06
N ARG A 724 1.71 44.76 -25.16
CA ARG A 724 1.99 46.10 -25.71
C ARG A 724 1.54 46.29 -27.16
N ASP A 725 0.26 45.99 -27.42
CA ASP A 725 -0.41 46.21 -28.71
C ASP A 725 -0.71 47.70 -28.96
N GLY A 726 -0.99 48.46 -27.90
CA GLY A 726 -1.00 49.92 -27.86
C GLY A 726 0.33 50.47 -27.37
N PHE A 727 0.73 51.64 -27.88
CA PHE A 727 2.01 52.25 -27.50
C PHE A 727 1.92 53.15 -26.27
N GLN A 728 0.71 53.54 -25.87
CA GLN A 728 0.47 54.38 -24.69
C GLN A 728 0.67 53.57 -23.40
N PRO A 729 1.08 54.23 -22.30
CA PRO A 729 1.04 53.60 -20.98
C PRO A 729 -0.42 53.27 -20.62
N ALA A 730 -0.66 52.06 -20.12
CA ALA A 730 -1.95 51.69 -19.55
C ALA A 730 -1.79 50.58 -18.50
N SER A 731 -2.66 50.58 -17.50
CA SER A 731 -2.76 49.57 -16.45
C SER A 731 -4.16 48.95 -16.43
N ILE A 732 -4.33 47.84 -15.71
CA ILE A 732 -5.66 47.28 -15.44
C ILE A 732 -6.20 47.90 -14.15
N THR A 733 -7.38 48.47 -14.27
CA THR A 733 -8.16 48.97 -13.14
C THR A 733 -9.24 47.96 -12.79
N VAL A 734 -9.24 47.50 -11.54
CA VAL A 734 -10.24 46.57 -11.00
C VAL A 734 -11.28 47.37 -10.21
N SER A 735 -12.52 47.38 -10.68
CA SER A 735 -13.60 48.16 -10.05
C SER A 735 -14.37 47.36 -8.99
N SER A 736 -14.38 46.03 -9.09
CA SER A 736 -14.95 45.15 -8.07
C SER A 736 -14.45 43.72 -8.21
N VAL A 737 -14.34 43.03 -7.08
CA VAL A 737 -14.08 41.60 -6.99
C VAL A 737 -15.24 40.98 -6.22
N THR A 738 -15.78 39.87 -6.71
CA THR A 738 -16.91 39.15 -6.10
C THR A 738 -16.62 37.66 -6.08
N SER A 739 -17.38 36.87 -5.32
CA SER A 739 -17.15 35.43 -5.19
C SER A 739 -17.24 34.62 -6.49
N THR A 740 -17.72 35.21 -7.59
CA THR A 740 -17.87 34.52 -8.88
C THR A 740 -17.14 35.19 -10.04
N GLY A 741 -16.47 36.32 -9.80
CA GLY A 741 -15.80 37.07 -10.85
C GLY A 741 -15.40 38.49 -10.48
N ALA A 742 -14.70 39.16 -11.40
CA ALA A 742 -14.20 40.52 -11.25
C ALA A 742 -14.66 41.45 -12.38
N SER A 743 -14.79 42.74 -12.06
CA SER A 743 -15.05 43.81 -13.03
C SER A 743 -13.79 44.63 -13.24
N MET A 744 -13.40 44.83 -14.50
CA MET A 744 -12.14 45.50 -14.84
C MET A 744 -12.18 46.22 -16.18
N ARG A 745 -11.24 47.14 -16.38
CA ARG A 745 -10.98 47.81 -17.67
C ARG A 745 -9.50 48.14 -17.80
N LEU A 746 -9.06 48.35 -19.04
CA LEU A 746 -7.76 48.95 -19.31
C LEU A 746 -7.88 50.47 -19.16
N GLU A 747 -6.99 51.10 -18.41
CA GLU A 747 -7.02 52.53 -18.13
C GLU A 747 -5.70 53.20 -18.48
N GLU A 748 -5.79 54.33 -19.16
CA GLU A 748 -4.66 55.21 -19.47
C GLU A 748 -4.51 56.28 -18.38
N PRO A 749 -3.28 56.80 -18.14
CA PRO A 749 -3.09 58.01 -17.35
C PRO A 749 -3.98 59.18 -17.78
N ASP A 750 -4.38 60.03 -16.83
CA ASP A 750 -5.44 61.04 -16.99
C ASP A 750 -5.13 62.11 -18.04
N TYR A 751 -3.86 62.35 -18.37
CA TYR A 751 -3.47 63.28 -19.42
C TYR A 751 -3.76 62.78 -20.86
N LEU A 752 -4.13 61.51 -21.05
CA LEU A 752 -4.47 60.91 -22.33
C LEU A 752 -5.98 61.03 -22.64
N ASP A 753 -6.44 60.38 -23.71
CA ASP A 753 -7.83 60.52 -24.19
C ASP A 753 -8.79 59.42 -23.72
N GLY A 754 -8.26 58.45 -22.95
CA GLY A 754 -9.00 57.33 -22.37
C GLY A 754 -9.38 56.27 -23.39
N TRP A 755 -8.89 56.38 -24.64
CA TRP A 755 -9.10 55.37 -25.66
C TRP A 755 -7.82 54.56 -25.85
N HIS A 756 -7.89 53.26 -25.56
CA HIS A 756 -6.78 52.34 -25.76
C HIS A 756 -7.16 51.14 -26.65
N ASN A 757 -6.16 50.62 -27.38
CA ASN A 757 -6.26 49.34 -28.09
C ASN A 757 -6.52 48.20 -27.08
N PRO A 758 -7.25 47.13 -27.47
CA PRO A 758 -7.30 45.93 -26.66
C PRO A 758 -5.91 45.36 -26.42
N GLU A 759 -5.67 44.86 -25.21
CA GLU A 759 -4.44 44.19 -24.78
C GLU A 759 -4.78 42.80 -24.25
N GLY A 760 -3.85 41.86 -24.38
CA GLY A 760 -3.84 40.59 -23.68
C GLY A 760 -3.36 40.76 -22.24
N VAL A 761 -3.92 39.95 -21.33
CA VAL A 761 -3.53 39.90 -19.92
C VAL A 761 -3.87 38.53 -19.33
N SER A 762 -3.04 38.04 -18.41
CA SER A 762 -3.36 36.86 -17.60
C SER A 762 -4.06 37.30 -16.32
N MET A 763 -5.17 36.67 -15.98
CA MET A 763 -5.84 36.87 -14.69
C MET A 763 -5.52 35.69 -13.78
N LEU A 764 -4.73 35.94 -12.74
CA LEU A 764 -4.50 35.03 -11.63
C LEU A 764 -5.47 35.40 -10.50
N THR A 765 -6.28 34.46 -10.06
CA THR A 765 -7.22 34.60 -8.94
C THR A 765 -6.81 33.63 -7.86
N LEU A 766 -6.68 34.10 -6.62
CA LEU A 766 -6.28 33.30 -5.48
C LEU A 766 -7.21 33.58 -4.30
N GLU A 767 -7.59 32.54 -3.56
CA GLU A 767 -8.30 32.67 -2.29
C GLU A 767 -7.36 33.24 -1.21
N GLU A 768 -7.83 34.23 -0.44
CA GLU A 768 -7.12 34.76 0.73
C GLU A 768 -6.89 33.67 1.78
N GLY A 769 -5.65 33.50 2.25
CA GLY A 769 -5.27 32.43 3.17
C GLY A 769 -3.78 32.06 3.14
N ASN A 770 -3.42 31.09 3.98
CA ASN A 770 -2.10 30.45 4.03
C ASN A 770 -2.18 29.07 3.39
N TRP A 771 -1.38 28.80 2.38
CA TRP A 771 -1.47 27.60 1.55
C TRP A 771 -0.12 26.90 1.43
N THR A 772 -0.15 25.57 1.34
CA THR A 772 1.01 24.73 1.07
C THR A 772 0.66 23.70 -0.01
N LEU A 773 1.48 23.61 -1.05
CA LEU A 773 1.33 22.63 -2.13
C LEU A 773 1.98 21.29 -1.73
N GLU A 774 1.67 20.22 -2.47
CA GLU A 774 2.24 18.88 -2.25
C GLU A 774 3.77 18.84 -2.27
N ASP A 775 4.41 19.70 -3.08
CA ASP A 775 5.86 19.80 -3.17
C ASP A 775 6.51 20.58 -2.00
N GLY A 776 5.69 21.10 -1.07
CA GLY A 776 6.10 21.94 0.05
C GLY A 776 6.19 23.43 -0.26
N THR A 777 5.83 23.88 -1.48
CA THR A 777 5.78 25.30 -1.84
C THR A 777 4.75 26.03 -0.97
N ARG A 778 5.16 27.17 -0.41
CA ARG A 778 4.35 27.95 0.54
C ARG A 778 3.83 29.24 -0.09
N LEU A 779 2.59 29.58 0.23
CA LEU A 779 1.92 30.77 -0.28
C LEU A 779 1.16 31.49 0.85
N GLU A 780 1.22 32.81 0.86
CA GLU A 780 0.32 33.66 1.66
C GLU A 780 -0.35 34.68 0.74
N VAL A 781 -1.68 34.73 0.79
CA VAL A 781 -2.52 35.61 -0.04
C VAL A 781 -3.34 36.48 0.89
N GLY A 782 -3.36 37.79 0.65
CA GLY A 782 -4.10 38.70 1.50
C GLY A 782 -4.47 40.03 0.86
N THR A 783 -5.21 40.83 1.62
CA THR A 783 -5.55 42.21 1.27
C THR A 783 -5.05 43.21 2.31
N VAL A 784 -4.78 44.44 1.87
CA VAL A 784 -4.43 45.56 2.76
C VAL A 784 -5.18 46.82 2.37
N ASP A 785 -5.81 47.45 3.35
CA ASP A 785 -6.48 48.75 3.20
C ASP A 785 -5.45 49.89 3.25
N LEU A 786 -5.28 50.59 2.13
CA LEU A 786 -4.49 51.82 2.07
C LEU A 786 -5.39 53.03 2.30
N ALA A 787 -5.16 53.74 3.40
CA ALA A 787 -5.96 54.91 3.76
C ALA A 787 -5.74 56.09 2.81
N ALA A 788 -6.79 56.90 2.59
CA ALA A 788 -6.70 58.12 1.80
C ALA A 788 -5.60 59.06 2.34
N GLY A 789 -4.74 59.56 1.46
CA GLY A 789 -3.54 60.26 1.90
C GLY A 789 -2.55 60.54 0.78
N SER A 790 -1.30 60.83 1.16
CA SER A 790 -0.22 61.08 0.21
C SER A 790 0.02 59.86 -0.66
N THR A 791 0.11 60.05 -1.97
CA THR A 791 0.69 59.06 -2.87
C THR A 791 2.16 58.82 -2.47
N SER A 792 2.65 57.60 -2.71
CA SER A 792 3.98 57.12 -2.30
C SER A 792 4.23 57.06 -0.77
N SER A 793 3.17 57.01 0.04
CA SER A 793 3.28 56.66 1.47
C SER A 793 3.18 55.14 1.66
N PHE A 794 4.32 54.50 1.89
CA PHE A 794 4.41 53.05 2.07
C PHE A 794 3.80 52.57 3.39
N ALA A 795 2.94 51.56 3.29
CA ALA A 795 2.39 50.80 4.41
C ALA A 795 3.06 49.43 4.49
N ALA A 796 3.41 48.99 5.69
CA ALA A 796 4.02 47.69 5.92
C ALA A 796 2.95 46.59 5.96
N VAL A 797 3.22 45.50 5.25
CA VAL A 797 2.51 44.21 5.31
C VAL A 797 3.44 43.23 5.99
N THR A 798 2.93 42.48 6.96
CA THR A 798 3.68 41.45 7.70
C THR A 798 3.03 40.12 7.42
N PHE A 799 3.84 39.12 7.10
CA PHE A 799 3.39 37.74 6.90
C PHE A 799 3.02 37.09 8.24
N ASP A 800 2.06 36.17 8.22
CA ASP A 800 1.62 35.44 9.41
C ASP A 800 2.75 34.57 9.97
N GLU A 801 3.54 33.95 9.08
CA GLU A 801 4.77 33.24 9.40
C GLU A 801 5.94 33.74 8.52
N ALA A 802 7.17 33.63 9.02
CA ALA A 802 8.34 33.92 8.20
C ALA A 802 8.55 32.81 7.15
N PHE A 803 8.83 33.21 5.90
CA PHE A 803 9.30 32.31 4.85
C PHE A 803 10.77 31.91 5.07
N ASP A 804 11.18 30.79 4.49
CA ASP A 804 12.56 30.30 4.58
C ASP A 804 13.48 31.11 3.66
N GLU A 805 12.98 31.47 2.47
CA GLU A 805 13.63 32.39 1.54
C GLU A 805 12.81 33.67 1.31
N VAL A 806 13.38 34.64 0.59
CA VAL A 806 12.65 35.88 0.26
C VAL A 806 11.59 35.53 -0.78
N PRO A 807 10.29 35.70 -0.50
CA PRO A 807 9.24 35.24 -1.39
C PRO A 807 9.08 36.13 -2.63
N THR A 808 8.55 35.55 -3.69
CA THR A 808 8.04 36.24 -4.88
C THR A 808 6.77 37.01 -4.49
N VAL A 809 6.75 38.34 -4.66
CA VAL A 809 5.61 39.19 -4.30
C VAL A 809 4.94 39.80 -5.53
N ILE A 810 3.61 39.75 -5.60
CA ILE A 810 2.80 40.46 -6.61
C ILE A 810 1.74 41.27 -5.88
N VAL A 811 1.47 42.49 -6.34
CA VAL A 811 0.42 43.37 -5.79
C VAL A 811 -0.47 43.92 -6.89
N GLN A 812 -1.75 44.15 -6.58
CA GLN A 812 -2.73 44.70 -7.51
C GLN A 812 -3.81 45.47 -6.74
N LEU A 813 -4.20 46.65 -7.24
CA LEU A 813 -5.38 47.37 -6.73
C LEU A 813 -6.64 46.54 -7.00
N GLN A 814 -7.45 46.29 -5.96
CA GLN A 814 -8.70 45.51 -6.01
C GLN A 814 -9.94 46.40 -6.11
N THR A 815 -9.77 47.72 -5.93
CA THR A 815 -10.83 48.73 -5.98
C THR A 815 -10.42 49.93 -6.83
N ASP A 816 -11.43 50.71 -7.24
CA ASP A 816 -11.33 51.94 -8.04
C ASP A 816 -12.21 53.01 -7.35
N ASN A 817 -11.82 53.39 -6.13
CA ASN A 817 -12.55 54.38 -5.31
C ASN A 817 -12.14 55.83 -5.62
N GLY A 818 -10.89 56.03 -6.06
CA GLY A 818 -10.35 57.29 -6.57
C GLY A 818 -10.89 57.65 -7.96
N ALA A 819 -10.67 58.89 -8.40
CA ALA A 819 -11.05 59.34 -9.74
C ALA A 819 -9.85 59.52 -10.67
N ASP A 820 -8.64 59.48 -10.11
CA ASP A 820 -7.37 59.71 -10.78
C ASP A 820 -6.69 58.35 -11.04
N TRP A 821 -5.93 58.25 -12.12
CA TRP A 821 -5.23 57.03 -12.50
C TRP A 821 -4.19 56.62 -11.43
N ALA A 822 -4.19 55.35 -11.04
CA ALA A 822 -3.35 54.84 -9.96
C ALA A 822 -2.78 53.44 -10.22
N ILE A 823 -1.61 53.18 -9.64
CA ILE A 823 -0.92 51.88 -9.60
C ILE A 823 -0.42 51.58 -8.19
N ALA A 824 -0.17 50.30 -7.90
CA ALA A 824 0.50 49.86 -6.68
C ALA A 824 2.01 49.69 -6.92
N ARG A 825 2.82 50.03 -5.92
CA ARG A 825 4.29 49.87 -5.93
C ARG A 825 4.77 49.21 -4.65
N VAL A 826 5.75 48.33 -4.76
CA VAL A 826 6.33 47.56 -3.66
C VAL A 826 7.75 48.03 -3.35
N GLN A 827 8.17 47.93 -2.10
CA GLN A 827 9.57 48.01 -1.70
C GLN A 827 9.86 47.12 -0.48
N ASN A 828 11.14 46.90 -0.19
CA ASN A 828 11.60 46.22 1.03
C ASN A 828 10.99 44.82 1.24
N VAL A 829 10.94 43.99 0.19
CA VAL A 829 10.54 42.58 0.32
C VAL A 829 11.57 41.82 1.16
N THR A 830 11.12 41.14 2.20
CA THR A 830 11.91 40.33 3.13
C THR A 830 11.17 39.03 3.44
N THR A 831 11.82 38.09 4.11
CA THR A 831 11.18 36.83 4.58
C THR A 831 10.03 37.05 5.56
N THR A 832 9.87 38.26 6.12
CA THR A 832 8.85 38.58 7.15
C THR A 832 7.77 39.56 6.67
N GLY A 833 7.90 40.08 5.45
CA GLY A 833 6.94 41.05 4.92
C GLY A 833 7.55 42.00 3.90
N PHE A 834 6.74 42.96 3.45
CA PHE A 834 7.08 43.97 2.45
C PHE A 834 6.37 45.29 2.73
N GLU A 835 6.63 46.32 1.93
CA GLU A 835 5.93 47.59 2.00
C GLU A 835 5.26 47.93 0.66
N VAL A 836 4.05 48.49 0.70
CA VAL A 836 3.26 48.83 -0.49
C VAL A 836 2.69 50.25 -0.43
N ALA A 837 2.62 50.93 -1.58
CA ALA A 837 2.05 52.26 -1.72
C ALA A 837 1.26 52.42 -3.02
N ILE A 838 0.32 53.38 -3.02
CA ILE A 838 -0.34 53.87 -4.23
C ILE A 838 0.51 54.95 -4.87
N GLN A 839 0.66 54.91 -6.19
CA GLN A 839 1.29 55.95 -6.99
C GLN A 839 0.35 56.37 -8.13
N GLU A 840 0.20 57.67 -8.32
CA GLU A 840 -0.56 58.28 -9.44
C GLU A 840 0.41 58.76 -10.53
N GLU A 841 -0.10 59.42 -11.57
CA GLU A 841 0.73 60.12 -12.56
C GLU A 841 1.60 61.23 -11.92
N GLU A 842 2.78 61.47 -12.48
CA GLU A 842 3.84 62.34 -11.94
C GLU A 842 3.38 63.79 -11.76
N ALA A 843 2.48 64.28 -12.61
CA ALA A 843 1.92 65.64 -12.54
C ALA A 843 0.68 65.77 -11.63
N SER A 844 0.23 64.68 -10.98
CA SER A 844 -0.92 64.68 -10.09
C SER A 844 -0.69 65.53 -8.81
N ASP A 845 -1.74 65.75 -8.02
CA ASP A 845 -1.68 66.55 -6.80
C ASP A 845 -1.04 65.82 -5.60
N GLY A 846 -0.78 64.52 -5.77
CA GLY A 846 -0.09 63.66 -4.82
C GLY A 846 -0.97 63.17 -3.67
N VAL A 847 -2.30 63.18 -3.83
CA VAL A 847 -3.25 62.73 -2.81
C VAL A 847 -4.31 61.81 -3.43
N HIS A 848 -4.37 60.57 -2.97
CA HIS A 848 -5.34 59.59 -3.47
C HIS A 848 -6.43 59.22 -2.45
N SER A 849 -7.54 58.68 -2.96
CA SER A 849 -8.58 58.07 -2.14
C SER A 849 -8.11 56.76 -1.51
N ALA A 850 -8.88 56.21 -0.58
CA ALA A 850 -8.55 54.93 0.03
C ALA A 850 -8.81 53.80 -0.97
N GLU A 851 -7.89 52.85 -1.09
CA GLU A 851 -8.01 51.67 -1.96
C GLU A 851 -7.64 50.39 -1.21
N VAL A 852 -8.20 49.28 -1.66
CA VAL A 852 -7.79 47.94 -1.25
C VAL A 852 -6.71 47.45 -2.21
N VAL A 853 -5.57 47.02 -1.68
CA VAL A 853 -4.52 46.35 -2.46
C VAL A 853 -4.51 44.87 -2.09
N GLY A 854 -4.61 44.02 -3.09
CA GLY A 854 -4.41 42.59 -2.97
C GLY A 854 -2.94 42.24 -3.17
N TRP A 855 -2.46 41.25 -2.45
CA TRP A 855 -1.07 40.80 -2.52
C TRP A 855 -0.97 39.28 -2.38
N VAL A 856 0.08 38.72 -2.98
CA VAL A 856 0.48 37.32 -2.82
C VAL A 856 1.98 37.26 -2.59
N ALA A 857 2.42 36.40 -1.67
CA ALA A 857 3.80 36.05 -1.41
C ALA A 857 3.99 34.54 -1.59
N LEU A 858 4.94 34.13 -2.43
CA LEU A 858 5.21 32.73 -2.78
C LEU A 858 6.68 32.36 -2.52
N ASP A 859 6.92 31.31 -1.76
CA ASP A 859 8.23 30.68 -1.56
C ASP A 859 8.23 29.27 -2.16
N ALA A 860 8.91 29.08 -3.29
CA ALA A 860 8.91 27.82 -4.03
C ALA A 860 9.88 26.83 -3.40
N SER A 861 9.43 25.59 -3.20
CA SER A 861 10.26 24.52 -2.63
C SER A 861 11.46 24.18 -3.53
N ALA A 862 11.24 24.17 -4.85
CA ALA A 862 12.30 23.94 -5.82
C ALA A 862 13.15 25.20 -6.07
N PRO A 863 14.50 25.12 -6.04
CA PRO A 863 15.37 26.26 -6.34
C PRO A 863 15.24 26.83 -7.76
N SER A 864 14.66 26.07 -8.71
CA SER A 864 14.34 26.52 -10.06
C SER A 864 13.08 27.41 -10.12
N GLY A 865 12.31 27.43 -9.04
CA GLY A 865 10.99 28.06 -8.96
C GLY A 865 9.89 27.28 -9.68
N VAL A 866 10.17 26.07 -10.19
CA VAL A 866 9.17 25.21 -10.84
C VAL A 866 8.22 24.63 -9.81
N ILE A 867 6.93 24.68 -10.10
CA ILE A 867 5.83 24.32 -9.20
C ILE A 867 4.79 23.54 -10.02
N ASP A 868 4.15 22.54 -9.40
CA ASP A 868 2.99 21.85 -9.97
C ASP A 868 1.71 22.20 -9.17
N TRP A 869 0.72 22.78 -9.86
CA TRP A 869 -0.57 23.19 -9.28
C TRP A 869 -1.68 22.17 -9.56
N GLY A 870 -1.47 20.91 -9.16
CA GLY A 870 -2.44 19.84 -9.40
C GLY A 870 -2.58 19.49 -10.88
N GLY A 871 -1.45 19.36 -11.58
CA GLY A 871 -1.37 19.04 -13.00
C GLY A 871 -1.21 20.25 -13.93
N ILE A 872 -0.94 21.44 -13.39
CA ILE A 872 -0.61 22.64 -14.16
C ILE A 872 0.82 23.07 -13.81
N GLY A 873 1.74 22.89 -14.75
CA GLY A 873 3.12 23.34 -14.60
C GLY A 873 3.20 24.87 -14.47
N ALA A 874 3.99 25.35 -13.52
CA ALA A 874 4.23 26.77 -13.34
C ALA A 874 5.67 27.07 -12.93
N GLN A 875 6.06 28.34 -13.03
CA GLN A 875 7.33 28.82 -12.50
C GLN A 875 7.18 30.18 -11.82
N ALA A 876 7.54 30.25 -10.54
CA ALA A 876 7.78 31.50 -9.84
C ALA A 876 9.18 32.03 -10.20
N PHE A 877 9.29 33.34 -10.44
CA PHE A 877 10.55 33.95 -10.86
C PHE A 877 10.73 35.35 -10.28
N THR A 878 12.00 35.74 -10.12
CA THR A 878 12.42 37.10 -9.77
C THR A 878 13.59 37.55 -10.64
N MET A 879 13.55 38.81 -11.08
CA MET A 879 14.56 39.46 -11.92
C MET A 879 15.22 40.62 -11.18
N ASP A 880 16.29 40.35 -10.43
CA ASP A 880 17.01 41.37 -9.66
C ASP A 880 17.60 42.46 -10.55
N GLN A 881 17.14 43.70 -10.39
CA GLN A 881 17.45 44.87 -11.20
C GLN A 881 17.42 44.55 -12.70
N GLY A 882 16.42 43.76 -13.12
CA GLY A 882 16.36 43.16 -14.44
C GLY A 882 15.65 44.00 -15.49
N VAL A 883 14.71 44.87 -15.10
CA VAL A 883 13.79 45.53 -16.05
C VAL A 883 13.80 47.04 -15.89
N SER A 884 13.92 47.77 -17.00
CA SER A 884 13.85 49.24 -17.06
C SER A 884 13.06 49.68 -18.29
N HIS A 885 13.05 50.97 -18.61
CA HIS A 885 12.55 51.49 -19.89
C HIS A 885 13.25 50.92 -21.14
N ALA A 886 14.43 50.28 -20.98
CA ALA A 886 15.11 49.59 -22.07
C ALA A 886 14.64 48.15 -22.27
N GLY A 887 13.80 47.65 -21.35
CA GLY A 887 13.33 46.27 -21.27
C GLY A 887 14.31 45.31 -20.58
N GLY A 888 13.82 44.10 -20.32
CA GLY A 888 14.58 42.98 -19.76
C GLY A 888 13.86 41.66 -20.04
N SER A 889 14.62 40.59 -20.29
CA SER A 889 14.07 39.29 -20.72
C SER A 889 14.25 38.24 -19.64
N PHE A 890 13.26 37.36 -19.48
CA PHE A 890 13.34 36.15 -18.66
C PHE A 890 12.95 34.94 -19.50
N THR A 891 13.75 33.88 -19.46
CA THR A 891 13.48 32.60 -20.13
C THR A 891 12.98 31.61 -19.09
N PHE A 892 11.81 31.03 -19.34
CA PHE A 892 11.17 30.08 -18.44
C PHE A 892 11.75 28.67 -18.56
N ASP A 893 11.47 27.85 -17.56
CA ASP A 893 11.72 26.41 -17.59
C ASP A 893 10.83 25.71 -18.64
N GLU A 894 11.27 24.55 -19.12
CA GLU A 894 10.52 23.77 -20.11
C GLU A 894 9.17 23.28 -19.56
N ALA A 895 9.05 23.13 -18.24
CA ALA A 895 7.82 22.74 -17.55
C ALA A 895 6.66 23.75 -17.73
N VAL A 896 6.95 25.01 -18.07
CA VAL A 896 5.91 26.06 -18.28
C VAL A 896 5.44 26.12 -19.74
N GLY A 897 5.98 25.27 -20.62
CA GLY A 897 5.60 25.23 -22.03
C GLY A 897 6.01 26.46 -22.85
N LEU A 898 5.44 26.58 -24.05
CA LEU A 898 5.86 27.56 -25.07
C LEU A 898 4.97 28.82 -25.15
N ASP A 899 3.78 28.80 -24.54
CA ASP A 899 2.82 29.92 -24.56
C ASP A 899 2.24 30.18 -23.16
N PRO A 900 3.09 30.52 -22.18
CA PRO A 900 2.66 30.60 -20.78
C PRO A 900 1.77 31.82 -20.48
N LEU A 901 0.86 31.65 -19.53
CA LEU A 901 0.11 32.73 -18.90
C LEU A 901 0.95 33.36 -17.79
N VAL A 902 1.41 34.59 -18.00
CA VAL A 902 2.29 35.30 -17.05
C VAL A 902 1.51 36.31 -16.21
N SER A 903 1.64 36.19 -14.88
CA SER A 903 1.24 37.21 -13.90
C SER A 903 2.47 37.73 -13.16
N ALA A 904 2.80 39.01 -13.29
CA ALA A 904 4.01 39.61 -12.72
C ALA A 904 3.83 41.10 -12.41
N GLY A 905 4.65 41.63 -11.50
CA GLY A 905 4.66 43.02 -11.09
C GLY A 905 6.05 43.58 -10.82
N ILE A 906 6.15 44.90 -10.67
CA ILE A 906 7.36 45.55 -10.18
C ILE A 906 7.43 45.37 -8.65
N ALA A 907 8.48 44.70 -8.19
CA ALA A 907 8.68 44.33 -6.78
C ALA A 907 9.58 45.29 -6.01
N SER A 908 10.00 46.39 -6.64
CA SER A 908 10.88 47.40 -6.04
C SER A 908 10.49 48.84 -6.37
N PHE A 909 11.18 49.77 -5.70
CA PHE A 909 11.02 51.21 -5.86
C PHE A 909 12.39 51.90 -5.98
N PHE A 910 13.20 51.45 -6.95
CA PHE A 910 14.50 52.06 -7.24
C PHE A 910 14.38 53.34 -8.07
N GLY A 911 13.41 53.39 -8.99
CA GLY A 911 12.97 54.56 -9.74
C GLY A 911 11.78 55.24 -9.05
N ALA A 912 11.86 56.56 -8.86
CA ALA A 912 10.81 57.32 -8.19
C ALA A 912 9.61 57.63 -9.09
N ASP A 913 9.81 57.61 -10.41
CA ASP A 913 8.81 58.01 -11.39
C ASP A 913 7.78 56.88 -11.61
N PRO A 914 6.50 57.18 -11.91
CA PRO A 914 5.47 56.16 -12.08
C PRO A 914 5.75 55.28 -13.30
N ALA A 915 5.85 53.97 -13.08
CA ALA A 915 6.10 53.00 -14.15
C ALA A 915 5.19 51.77 -14.00
N ILE A 916 4.76 51.25 -15.16
CA ILE A 916 3.87 50.09 -15.27
C ILE A 916 4.67 48.96 -15.92
N LEU A 917 4.55 47.74 -15.40
CA LEU A 917 5.12 46.57 -16.07
C LEU A 917 4.28 46.19 -17.29
N ARG A 918 4.94 46.06 -18.45
CA ARG A 918 4.33 45.63 -19.71
C ARG A 918 5.05 44.41 -20.26
N LEU A 919 4.28 43.50 -20.85
CA LEU A 919 4.81 42.38 -21.64
C LEU A 919 4.99 42.88 -23.09
N ASN A 920 6.23 43.19 -23.46
CA ASN A 920 6.55 43.74 -24.77
C ASN A 920 6.57 42.67 -25.87
N ASP A 921 7.05 41.47 -25.55
CA ASP A 921 7.01 40.31 -26.44
C ASP A 921 7.00 39.01 -25.63
N LEU A 922 6.44 37.95 -26.20
CA LEU A 922 6.55 36.58 -25.69
C LEU A 922 6.96 35.71 -26.88
N SER A 923 8.17 35.16 -26.81
CA SER A 923 8.78 34.41 -27.92
C SER A 923 9.26 33.05 -27.44
N ASP A 924 9.28 32.06 -28.33
CA ASP A 924 9.78 30.72 -28.06
C ASP A 924 10.89 30.32 -29.04
N ASP A 925 11.77 29.41 -28.61
CA ASP A 925 12.79 28.80 -29.49
C ASP A 925 12.44 27.36 -29.93
N GLY A 926 11.22 26.91 -29.63
CA GLY A 926 10.72 25.55 -29.83
C GLY A 926 11.00 24.60 -28.67
N SER A 927 11.68 25.05 -27.61
CA SER A 927 11.90 24.29 -26.37
C SER A 927 11.43 25.04 -25.13
N VAL A 928 11.70 26.36 -25.03
CA VAL A 928 11.28 27.18 -23.89
C VAL A 928 10.72 28.53 -24.35
N ALA A 929 9.83 29.11 -23.54
CA ALA A 929 9.33 30.48 -23.72
C ALA A 929 10.24 31.53 -23.08
N THR A 930 10.31 32.71 -23.67
CA THR A 930 11.04 33.89 -23.18
C THR A 930 10.12 35.11 -23.20
N ALA A 931 9.87 35.69 -22.03
CA ALA A 931 9.11 36.92 -21.85
C ALA A 931 10.03 38.15 -21.84
N ASP A 932 9.72 39.13 -22.69
CA ASP A 932 10.36 40.44 -22.70
C ASP A 932 9.49 41.45 -21.95
N PHE A 933 9.94 41.87 -20.77
CA PHE A 933 9.27 42.87 -19.94
C PHE A 933 9.80 44.28 -20.20
N LEU A 934 8.95 45.28 -19.97
CA LEU A 934 9.26 46.70 -20.08
C LEU A 934 8.65 47.46 -18.90
N ALA A 935 9.46 48.22 -18.16
CA ALA A 935 8.96 49.21 -17.21
C ALA A 935 8.62 50.48 -17.98
N GLN A 936 7.34 50.69 -18.27
CA GLN A 936 6.86 51.79 -19.09
C GLN A 936 6.40 52.95 -18.21
N GLU A 937 7.12 54.06 -18.30
CA GLU A 937 6.74 55.34 -17.71
C GLU A 937 5.67 56.09 -18.51
N GLU A 938 5.09 57.09 -17.85
CA GLU A 938 4.12 58.02 -18.37
C GLU A 938 4.74 59.42 -18.64
N LYS A 939 3.98 60.41 -19.12
CA LYS A 939 4.51 61.73 -19.62
C LYS A 939 3.80 62.97 -19.08
N SER A 940 3.14 62.85 -17.94
CA SER A 940 2.27 63.87 -17.39
C SER A 940 3.07 65.11 -16.96
N ALA A 941 4.24 64.93 -16.33
CA ALA A 941 5.07 66.05 -15.89
C ALA A 941 6.09 66.50 -16.95
N ASP A 942 6.73 65.57 -17.67
CA ASP A 942 7.60 65.89 -18.81
C ASP A 942 7.62 64.81 -19.93
N ASP A 943 8.43 65.04 -20.97
CA ASP A 943 8.49 64.18 -22.18
C ASP A 943 9.43 62.97 -22.04
N GLU A 944 10.13 62.88 -20.90
CA GLU A 944 11.08 61.82 -20.59
C GLU A 944 10.36 60.47 -20.35
N LEU A 945 11.09 59.37 -20.46
CA LEU A 945 10.58 58.00 -20.36
C LEU A 945 11.67 57.08 -19.81
N TRP A 946 12.68 57.65 -19.16
CA TRP A 946 13.81 56.90 -18.66
C TRP A 946 13.47 56.38 -17.27
N HIS A 947 13.22 55.08 -17.16
CA HIS A 947 13.07 54.43 -15.86
C HIS A 947 14.37 53.77 -15.40
N ALA A 948 14.58 53.74 -14.08
CA ALA A 948 15.63 52.94 -13.46
C ALA A 948 15.38 51.43 -13.70
N LEU A 949 16.40 50.61 -13.44
CA LEU A 949 16.21 49.16 -13.33
C LEU A 949 15.46 48.87 -12.04
N GLU A 950 14.43 48.04 -12.13
CA GLU A 950 13.60 47.53 -11.04
C GLU A 950 13.68 46.01 -10.97
N ASP A 951 13.42 45.48 -9.79
CA ASP A 951 13.13 44.07 -9.54
C ASP A 951 11.73 43.77 -10.09
N VAL A 952 11.60 42.67 -10.82
CA VAL A 952 10.31 42.16 -11.32
C VAL A 952 10.15 40.74 -10.83
N SER A 953 9.01 40.45 -10.21
CA SER A 953 8.68 39.11 -9.73
C SER A 953 7.29 38.70 -10.23
N GLY A 954 7.12 37.39 -10.45
CA GLY A 954 5.89 36.87 -11.01
C GLY A 954 5.82 35.35 -11.01
N ILE A 955 4.71 34.86 -11.54
CA ILE A 955 4.43 33.44 -11.76
C ILE A 955 3.96 33.27 -13.20
N ALA A 956 4.52 32.30 -13.90
CA ALA A 956 4.10 31.90 -15.23
C ALA A 956 3.48 30.50 -15.18
N PHE A 957 2.35 30.29 -15.87
CA PHE A 957 1.59 29.04 -15.86
C PHE A 957 1.54 28.45 -17.27
N GLU A 958 1.67 27.14 -17.38
CA GLU A 958 1.64 26.39 -18.64
C GLU A 958 0.31 26.58 -19.38
N THR A 959 -0.80 26.56 -18.65
CA THR A 959 -2.14 26.64 -19.22
C THR A 959 -3.13 27.34 -18.27
N ALA A 960 -4.30 27.70 -18.80
CA ALA A 960 -5.44 28.10 -17.99
C ALA A 960 -6.03 26.89 -17.25
N GLY A 961 -6.50 27.11 -16.02
CA GLY A 961 -7.13 26.07 -15.22
C GLY A 961 -7.36 26.49 -13.77
N LEU A 962 -7.80 25.54 -12.96
CA LEU A 962 -7.95 25.67 -11.52
C LEU A 962 -6.64 25.29 -10.83
N LEU A 963 -6.33 25.95 -9.72
CA LEU A 963 -5.12 25.75 -8.94
C LEU A 963 -5.51 25.11 -7.61
N THR A 964 -4.80 24.05 -7.21
CA THR A 964 -5.02 23.35 -5.94
C THR A 964 -3.87 23.53 -4.97
N ALA A 965 -4.20 23.66 -3.68
CA ALA A 965 -3.24 23.69 -2.58
C ALA A 965 -3.93 23.21 -1.29
N GLY A 966 -3.17 22.76 -0.30
CA GLY A 966 -3.68 22.48 1.04
C GLY A 966 -3.73 23.75 1.90
N GLU A 967 -4.85 23.98 2.59
CA GLU A 967 -4.96 25.08 3.55
C GLU A 967 -4.11 24.75 4.78
N THR A 968 -3.17 25.63 5.13
CA THR A 968 -2.34 25.43 6.32
C THR A 968 -3.11 25.92 7.54
N PRO A 969 -3.43 25.06 8.53
CA PRO A 969 -4.16 25.49 9.71
C PRO A 969 -3.39 26.62 10.40
N THR A 970 -4.01 27.78 10.58
CA THR A 970 -3.45 28.81 11.45
C THR A 970 -3.40 28.22 12.85
N VAL A 971 -2.21 28.00 13.40
CA VAL A 971 -2.05 27.66 14.81
C VAL A 971 -2.54 28.86 15.62
N GLU A 972 -3.83 28.90 15.95
CA GLU A 972 -4.29 29.79 17.01
C GLU A 972 -3.52 29.39 18.26
N ALA A 973 -2.59 30.26 18.65
CA ALA A 973 -1.80 30.07 19.85
C ALA A 973 -2.74 29.76 21.02
N PHE A 974 -2.64 28.52 21.53
CA PHE A 974 -3.26 28.04 22.76
C PHE A 974 -3.19 29.12 23.85
N ASP A 975 -4.30 29.85 24.04
CA ASP A 975 -4.45 30.76 25.17
C ASP A 975 -4.83 29.89 26.39
N PHE A 976 -3.81 29.35 27.07
CA PHE A 976 -3.97 28.67 28.35
C PHE A 976 -4.64 29.63 29.35
N VAL A 977 -5.91 29.38 29.68
CA VAL A 977 -6.62 29.99 30.83
C VAL A 977 -7.07 28.93 31.82
#